data_AF-A0A359B0R3-F1
#
_entry.id   AF-A0A359B0R3-F1
#
_cell.length_a   1.000
_cell.length_b   1.000
_cell.length_c   1.000
_cell.angle_alpha   90.00
_cell.angle_beta   90.00
_cell.angle_gamma   90.00
#
_symmetry.space_group_name_H-M   'P 1'
#
loop_
_entity.id
_entity.type
_entity.pdbx_description
1 polymer ?
#
loop_
_entity_poly.entity_id
_entity_poly.type
_entity_poly.pdbx_seq_one_letter_code
_entity_poly.pdbx_strand_id
1 'polypeptide(L)'
;MIKSTVITFLICLATFSVGCSHKENNSLEEALSLAGENRTELEKVLNHYAADPADSLKYRAACFLIENLPGHFSYKDTSFINAYHNAIDSVADLYYRKAEHDSIFETTAEKYSKTLDFVEDIHILAGDYLIMNIDSAFSAWQNGSWAKHVDFDEFCEYILPYKIEEKQTLDNWREYFSESYVNKALQVLQYNDMHKNLAYRACQEIIHSIQDSIKVVINYNQDILPIRKMSTLTRIPSGPCDDYSVLVTAILRAKGLPVAIDYTPQWPFRNMGHSWNVLLINYGKNVMFNGIDPFIHNYLRDDHPMAKVFRRTYKANEELVELLHTEKNVPEAFKNPFIRDVSTEYLKTVDVEIPVKEKKHKYVYLAVFDNVNWFPIYWAKVEKGKAVFRNMGRNITYLPVAYGESGIIPVGNPINLNPRGEIRYLNPDFTACDTLTLRRKYLLFGAMYSFMDNILDLKVQASNSSSFRNAKVLYTTKDYLRSAGEIHFEDQPAYRYWRFYKSTPNGGNFNIAEIMFFEPDSIRPTYGKIIGTEGSYYNREKEGKEAAFDHDALTFFDAPWQKENWVGMDFGKPIPIEKIIYYPRSDGNFIELGDEYELVYWHGDGWQSLGKQTANDISLKFANCPSNALFLLHDRTKGKEERIFTYDGDKQVWW
;
A
#
# COMPACT_ATOMS: atom_id res chain seq x y z
N MET A 1 1.37 85.43 19.35
CA MET A 1 2.37 85.20 20.42
C MET A 1 2.72 83.72 20.41
N ILE A 2 3.73 83.29 19.67
CA ILE A 2 5.16 83.19 20.06
C ILE A 2 5.38 82.32 21.32
N LYS A 3 5.92 81.12 21.03
CA LYS A 3 6.88 80.26 21.78
C LYS A 3 6.46 79.66 23.13
N SER A 4 6.54 78.33 23.27
CA SER A 4 7.80 77.64 23.61
C SER A 4 7.69 76.11 23.64
N THR A 5 8.80 75.50 23.27
CA THR A 5 9.21 74.10 23.12
C THR A 5 9.29 73.31 24.45
N VAL A 6 9.16 71.97 24.42
CA VAL A 6 10.11 70.94 24.96
C VAL A 6 9.42 69.59 25.27
N ILE A 7 9.78 68.57 24.47
CA ILE A 7 10.11 67.16 24.79
C ILE A 7 9.19 66.35 25.73
N THR A 8 8.59 65.26 25.21
CA THR A 8 8.66 63.93 25.85
C THR A 8 8.49 62.83 24.78
N PHE A 9 9.55 62.04 24.61
CA PHE A 9 9.65 60.79 23.86
C PHE A 9 9.36 59.63 24.85
N LEU A 10 8.88 58.48 24.34
CA LEU A 10 8.55 57.23 25.05
C LEU A 10 7.24 57.19 25.86
N ILE A 11 6.27 56.40 25.36
CA ILE A 11 5.74 55.15 25.95
C ILE A 11 4.53 54.75 25.09
N CYS A 12 4.75 53.86 24.13
CA CYS A 12 3.69 53.09 23.45
C CYS A 12 4.27 51.73 23.04
N LEU A 13 4.79 50.99 24.03
CA LEU A 13 5.09 49.57 23.91
C LEU A 13 4.27 48.81 24.97
N ALA A 14 3.79 47.64 24.55
CA ALA A 14 3.20 46.58 25.37
C ALA A 14 1.71 46.70 25.73
N THR A 15 0.84 46.40 24.75
CA THR A 15 -0.39 45.62 25.01
C THR A 15 -0.69 44.72 23.80
N PHE A 16 0.13 43.69 23.59
CA PHE A 16 -0.17 42.56 22.72
C PHE A 16 0.59 41.33 23.25
N SER A 17 0.05 40.63 24.26
CA SER A 17 0.40 39.24 24.62
C SER A 17 -0.24 38.80 25.96
N VAL A 18 -1.54 38.50 26.00
CA VAL A 18 -2.12 37.71 27.13
C VAL A 18 -3.16 36.67 26.62
N GLY A 19 -3.24 36.42 25.32
CA GLY A 19 -4.21 35.48 24.74
C GLY A 19 -3.70 34.05 24.48
N CYS A 20 -2.38 33.85 24.31
CA CYS A 20 -1.83 32.54 23.93
C CYS A 20 -1.31 31.70 25.11
N SER A 21 -0.92 32.30 26.23
CA SER A 21 -0.29 31.57 27.35
C SER A 21 -1.26 30.72 28.18
N HIS A 22 -2.58 30.95 28.08
CA HIS A 22 -3.54 30.27 28.95
C HIS A 22 -3.93 28.86 28.44
N LYS A 23 -3.84 28.61 27.12
CA LYS A 23 -4.14 27.29 26.54
C LYS A 23 -2.92 26.36 26.60
N GLU A 24 -1.71 26.87 26.34
CA GLU A 24 -0.45 26.12 26.43
C GLU A 24 -0.18 25.59 27.85
N ASN A 25 -0.37 26.43 28.87
CA ASN A 25 -0.18 26.01 30.27
C ASN A 25 -1.18 24.92 30.73
N ASN A 26 -2.36 24.82 30.10
CA ASN A 26 -3.35 23.80 30.48
C ASN A 26 -2.97 22.42 29.94
N SER A 27 -2.55 22.31 28.69
CA SER A 27 -2.20 21.01 28.08
C SER A 27 -0.97 20.36 28.74
N LEU A 28 0.03 21.15 29.13
CA LEU A 28 1.22 20.62 29.81
C LEU A 28 0.87 20.07 31.19
N GLU A 29 0.08 20.81 31.98
CA GLU A 29 -0.33 20.36 33.32
C GLU A 29 -1.30 19.17 33.24
N GLU A 30 -2.17 19.12 32.21
CA GLU A 30 -3.01 17.94 31.93
C GLU A 30 -2.15 16.70 31.70
N ALA A 31 -1.12 16.78 30.86
CA ALA A 31 -0.19 15.68 30.63
C ALA A 31 0.58 15.28 31.92
N LEU A 32 1.09 16.25 32.67
CA LEU A 32 1.78 15.99 33.96
C LEU A 32 0.85 15.36 35.00
N SER A 33 -0.43 15.74 35.01
CA SER A 33 -1.44 15.11 35.86
C SER A 33 -1.73 13.68 35.43
N LEU A 34 -1.79 13.41 34.12
CA LEU A 34 -1.98 12.06 33.59
C LEU A 34 -0.79 11.14 33.88
N ALA A 35 0.43 11.67 33.94
CA ALA A 35 1.65 10.88 34.20
C ALA A 35 1.63 10.12 35.54
N GLY A 36 0.87 10.60 36.54
CA GLY A 36 0.76 9.95 37.85
C GLY A 36 2.12 9.87 38.55
N GLU A 37 2.55 8.66 38.92
CA GLU A 37 3.86 8.43 39.56
C GLU A 37 5.04 8.87 38.70
N ASN A 38 4.90 8.85 37.37
CA ASN A 38 5.96 9.24 36.43
C ASN A 38 6.09 10.76 36.25
N ARG A 39 5.23 11.56 36.88
CA ARG A 39 5.28 13.03 36.83
C ARG A 39 6.66 13.57 37.21
N THR A 40 7.32 12.97 38.19
CA THR A 40 8.64 13.39 38.67
C THR A 40 9.72 13.27 37.59
N GLU A 41 9.67 12.24 36.75
CA GLU A 41 10.60 12.06 35.63
C GLU A 41 10.36 13.13 34.54
N LEU A 42 9.10 13.49 34.27
CA LEU A 42 8.77 14.53 33.28
C LEU A 42 9.13 15.94 33.80
N GLU A 43 8.86 16.25 35.07
CA GLU A 43 9.28 17.49 35.72
C GLU A 43 10.81 17.63 35.78
N LYS A 44 11.54 16.53 35.96
CA LYS A 44 13.01 16.50 35.88
C LYS A 44 13.50 17.04 34.52
N VAL A 45 12.86 16.68 33.42
CA VAL A 45 13.21 17.20 32.07
C VAL A 45 12.95 18.70 31.96
N LEU A 46 11.78 19.16 32.41
CA LEU A 46 11.43 20.58 32.41
C LEU A 46 12.41 21.40 33.25
N ASN A 47 12.71 20.94 34.47
CA ASN A 47 13.65 21.60 35.37
C ASN A 47 15.08 21.63 34.82
N HIS A 48 15.50 20.56 34.12
CA HIS A 48 16.81 20.49 33.49
C HIS A 48 17.03 21.64 32.49
N TYR A 49 16.06 21.90 31.61
CA TYR A 49 16.17 22.96 30.60
C TYR A 49 15.70 24.34 31.08
N ALA A 50 14.93 24.43 32.15
CA ALA A 50 14.53 25.72 32.74
C ALA A 50 15.69 26.42 33.47
N ALA A 51 16.76 25.69 33.80
CA ALA A 51 17.88 26.21 34.59
C ALA A 51 18.76 27.22 33.84
N ASP A 52 18.87 27.12 32.51
CA ASP A 52 19.71 27.98 31.68
C ASP A 52 18.87 28.68 30.58
N PRO A 53 18.85 30.02 30.51
CA PRO A 53 18.19 30.75 29.42
C PRO A 53 18.63 30.32 28.01
N ALA A 54 19.86 29.82 27.83
CA ALA A 54 20.35 29.29 26.57
C ALA A 54 19.56 28.07 26.07
N ASP A 55 18.94 27.32 26.98
CA ASP A 55 18.14 26.13 26.69
C ASP A 55 16.65 26.43 26.49
N SER A 56 16.25 27.69 26.33
CA SER A 56 14.83 28.07 26.14
C SER A 56 14.14 27.34 24.97
N LEU A 57 14.85 27.04 23.88
CA LEU A 57 14.30 26.22 22.79
C LEU A 57 14.18 24.74 23.17
N LYS A 58 15.13 24.19 23.95
CA LYS A 58 15.04 22.82 24.45
C LYS A 58 13.92 22.66 25.47
N TYR A 59 13.70 23.67 26.32
CA TYR A 59 12.55 23.71 27.22
C TYR A 59 11.24 23.67 26.43
N ARG A 60 11.10 24.51 25.39
CA ARG A 60 9.92 24.47 24.50
C ARG A 60 9.74 23.11 23.82
N ALA A 61 10.84 22.47 23.40
CA ALA A 61 10.80 21.13 22.80
C ALA A 61 10.38 20.06 23.83
N ALA A 62 10.83 20.17 25.08
CA ALA A 62 10.39 19.31 26.17
C ALA A 62 8.89 19.49 26.46
N CYS A 63 8.39 20.73 26.51
CA CYS A 63 6.95 21.01 26.63
C CYS A 63 6.17 20.36 25.48
N PHE A 64 6.58 20.58 24.23
CA PHE A 64 5.94 19.97 23.06
C PHE A 64 5.89 18.44 23.17
N LEU A 65 7.01 17.80 23.56
CA LEU A 65 7.06 16.35 23.70
C LEU A 65 6.10 15.86 24.78
N ILE A 66 6.13 16.49 25.97
CA ILE A 66 5.33 16.09 27.14
C ILE A 66 3.84 16.34 26.92
N GLU A 67 3.45 17.48 26.37
CA GLU A 67 2.05 17.82 26.05
C GLU A 67 1.39 16.81 25.13
N ASN A 68 2.17 16.16 24.26
CA ASN A 68 1.70 15.19 23.29
C ASN A 68 2.05 13.74 23.65
N LEU A 69 2.58 13.47 24.86
CA LEU A 69 2.79 12.09 25.34
C LEU A 69 1.51 11.24 25.48
N PRO A 70 0.34 11.78 25.93
CA PRO A 70 -0.87 10.97 26.08
C PRO A 70 -1.24 10.22 24.80
N GLY A 71 -1.47 8.90 24.91
CA GLY A 71 -1.82 8.04 23.77
C GLY A 71 -0.63 7.41 23.04
N HIS A 72 0.62 7.76 23.35
CA HIS A 72 1.80 7.04 22.86
C HIS A 72 2.05 5.78 23.71
N PHE A 73 2.32 4.64 23.08
CA PHE A 73 2.47 3.34 23.73
C PHE A 73 3.80 2.64 23.46
N SER A 74 4.19 1.82 24.44
CA SER A 74 5.28 0.86 24.40
C SER A 74 4.83 -0.54 24.85
N TYR A 75 5.65 -1.55 24.58
CA TYR A 75 5.44 -2.89 25.15
C TYR A 75 5.64 -2.87 26.67
N LYS A 76 4.71 -3.50 27.40
CA LYS A 76 4.79 -3.61 28.85
C LYS A 76 5.85 -4.61 29.31
N ASP A 77 5.98 -5.73 28.62
CA ASP A 77 6.93 -6.81 28.93
C ASP A 77 8.24 -6.64 28.14
N THR A 78 9.05 -5.67 28.55
CA THR A 78 10.32 -5.34 27.86
C THR A 78 11.32 -6.49 27.90
N SER A 79 11.32 -7.31 28.97
CA SER A 79 12.18 -8.49 29.09
C SER A 79 11.89 -9.53 28.00
N PHE A 80 10.61 -9.82 27.76
CA PHE A 80 10.21 -10.74 26.68
C PHE A 80 10.58 -10.20 25.29
N ILE A 81 10.32 -8.91 25.05
CA ILE A 81 10.65 -8.27 23.77
C ILE A 81 12.15 -8.26 23.51
N ASN A 82 12.96 -7.97 24.53
CA ASN A 82 14.41 -8.03 24.43
C ASN A 82 14.90 -9.46 24.15
N ALA A 83 14.30 -10.48 24.77
CA ALA A 83 14.62 -11.88 24.47
C ALA A 83 14.30 -12.26 23.02
N TYR A 84 13.15 -11.81 22.51
CA TYR A 84 12.77 -11.97 21.11
C TYR A 84 13.79 -11.32 20.17
N HIS A 85 14.13 -10.05 20.38
CA HIS A 85 15.10 -9.35 19.54
C HIS A 85 16.49 -9.99 19.60
N ASN A 86 16.94 -10.44 20.77
CA ASN A 86 18.21 -11.15 20.92
C ASN A 86 18.21 -12.50 20.16
N ALA A 87 17.08 -13.20 20.12
CA ALA A 87 16.95 -14.44 19.35
C ALA A 87 17.05 -14.17 17.84
N ILE A 88 16.38 -13.12 17.36
CA ILE A 88 16.49 -12.69 15.97
C ILE A 88 17.90 -12.21 15.62
N ASP A 89 18.53 -11.42 16.49
CA ASP A 89 19.92 -10.98 16.35
C ASP A 89 20.88 -12.18 16.21
N SER A 90 20.68 -13.22 17.01
CA SER A 90 21.48 -14.47 16.95
C SER A 90 21.29 -15.21 15.63
N VAL A 91 20.08 -15.22 15.08
CA VAL A 91 19.81 -15.78 13.74
C VAL A 91 20.51 -14.94 12.68
N ALA A 92 20.36 -13.62 12.72
CA ALA A 92 20.99 -12.73 11.74
C ALA A 92 22.52 -12.88 11.67
N ASP A 93 23.18 -13.10 12.82
CA ASP A 93 24.63 -13.33 12.90
C ASP A 93 25.12 -14.60 12.19
N LEU A 94 24.35 -15.68 12.25
CA LEU A 94 24.71 -16.95 11.61
C LEU A 94 24.69 -16.87 10.08
N TYR A 95 23.99 -15.88 9.55
CA TYR A 95 23.44 -15.91 8.20
C TYR A 95 23.82 -14.70 7.34
N TYR A 96 24.61 -13.78 7.88
CA TYR A 96 25.15 -12.60 7.20
C TYR A 96 25.67 -12.95 5.78
N ARG A 97 24.92 -12.50 4.75
CA ARG A 97 25.22 -12.59 3.29
C ARG A 97 24.95 -13.92 2.54
N LYS A 98 24.14 -14.85 3.04
CA LYS A 98 23.58 -15.94 2.18
C LYS A 98 22.21 -15.55 1.60
N ALA A 99 21.62 -16.33 0.68
CA ALA A 99 20.35 -15.98 0.00
C ALA A 99 19.14 -16.81 0.48
N GLU A 100 19.34 -17.83 1.32
CA GLU A 100 18.32 -18.80 1.76
C GLU A 100 18.06 -18.62 3.27
N HIS A 101 17.10 -17.77 3.65
CA HIS A 101 16.96 -17.32 5.06
C HIS A 101 15.57 -17.28 5.65
N ASP A 102 14.53 -17.11 4.83
CA ASP A 102 13.22 -16.67 5.35
C ASP A 102 12.64 -17.65 6.40
N SER A 103 12.70 -18.96 6.14
CA SER A 103 12.08 -19.97 7.04
C SER A 103 12.61 -19.99 8.48
N ILE A 104 13.88 -19.66 8.74
CA ILE A 104 14.46 -19.69 10.10
C ILE A 104 14.09 -18.45 10.89
N PHE A 105 14.05 -17.28 10.23
CA PHE A 105 13.54 -16.06 10.85
C PHE A 105 12.07 -16.22 11.21
N GLU A 106 11.26 -16.76 10.30
CA GLU A 106 9.83 -17.06 10.52
C GLU A 106 9.64 -18.02 11.70
N THR A 107 10.29 -19.19 11.67
CA THR A 107 10.19 -20.19 12.75
C THR A 107 10.66 -19.62 14.10
N THR A 108 11.66 -18.74 14.09
CA THR A 108 12.14 -18.10 15.34
C THR A 108 11.11 -17.14 15.87
N ALA A 109 10.49 -16.34 15.01
CA ALA A 109 9.51 -15.36 15.44
C ALA A 109 8.18 -15.97 15.86
N GLU A 110 7.76 -17.06 15.23
CA GLU A 110 6.58 -17.85 15.64
C GLU A 110 6.68 -18.34 17.09
N LYS A 111 7.88 -18.69 17.58
CA LYS A 111 8.09 -19.10 18.99
C LYS A 111 7.76 -17.99 20.00
N TYR A 112 7.78 -16.74 19.55
CA TYR A 112 7.46 -15.57 20.36
C TYR A 112 6.07 -15.01 20.06
N SER A 113 5.25 -15.73 19.28
CA SER A 113 3.87 -15.35 19.00
C SER A 113 3.01 -15.50 20.26
N LYS A 114 2.74 -14.38 20.93
CA LYS A 114 1.80 -14.29 22.05
C LYS A 114 1.07 -12.96 22.01
N THR A 115 -0.08 -12.89 22.68
CA THR A 115 -0.75 -11.61 22.96
C THR A 115 0.13 -10.77 23.89
N LEU A 116 0.31 -9.50 23.55
CA LEU A 116 1.18 -8.57 24.27
C LEU A 116 0.37 -7.42 24.85
N ASP A 117 0.71 -7.06 26.08
CA ASP A 117 0.16 -5.89 26.75
C ASP A 117 0.98 -4.64 26.41
N PHE A 118 0.28 -3.51 26.39
CA PHE A 118 0.85 -2.19 26.16
C PHE A 118 0.73 -1.32 27.41
N VAL A 119 1.58 -0.31 27.49
CA VAL A 119 1.55 0.74 28.51
C VAL A 119 1.78 2.08 27.84
N GLU A 120 1.06 3.12 28.27
CA GLU A 120 1.29 4.47 27.77
C GLU A 120 2.66 4.98 28.24
N ASP A 121 3.41 5.59 27.33
CA ASP A 121 4.75 6.10 27.55
C ASP A 121 4.75 7.15 28.66
N ILE A 122 3.66 7.92 28.80
CA ILE A 122 3.51 8.94 29.84
C ILE A 122 3.71 8.38 31.27
N HIS A 123 3.49 7.09 31.47
CA HIS A 123 3.65 6.41 32.76
C HIS A 123 5.01 5.72 32.96
N ILE A 124 5.83 5.58 31.93
CA ILE A 124 7.07 4.78 32.00
C ILE A 124 8.31 5.47 31.43
N LEU A 125 8.15 6.60 30.74
CA LEU A 125 9.25 7.28 30.06
C LEU A 125 10.18 7.94 31.09
N ALA A 126 11.44 7.50 31.10
CA ALA A 126 12.46 8.08 31.97
C ALA A 126 12.89 9.47 31.50
N GLY A 127 13.12 10.39 32.43
CA GLY A 127 13.53 11.76 32.13
C GLY A 127 14.90 11.82 31.46
N ASP A 128 15.85 10.99 31.88
CA ASP A 128 17.19 10.92 31.27
C ASP A 128 17.14 10.47 29.81
N TYR A 129 16.22 9.56 29.47
CA TYR A 129 16.02 9.13 28.10
C TYR A 129 15.50 10.27 27.21
N LEU A 130 14.57 11.08 27.74
CA LEU A 130 14.00 12.21 27.01
C LEU A 130 15.04 13.33 26.83
N ILE A 131 15.81 13.65 27.88
CA ILE A 131 16.92 14.62 27.84
C ILE A 131 17.95 14.20 26.78
N MET A 132 18.40 12.94 26.81
CA MET A 132 19.35 12.40 25.84
C MET A 132 18.84 12.55 24.39
N ASN A 133 17.55 12.27 24.14
CA ASN A 133 16.95 12.41 22.82
C ASN A 133 16.82 13.86 22.37
N ILE A 134 16.40 14.77 23.25
CA ILE A 134 16.30 16.20 22.98
C ILE A 134 17.69 16.74 22.62
N ASP A 135 18.71 16.49 23.45
CA ASP A 135 20.07 16.98 23.21
C ASP A 135 20.65 16.44 21.91
N SER A 136 20.44 15.16 21.62
CA SER A 136 20.88 14.54 20.37
C SER A 136 20.18 15.13 19.14
N ALA A 137 18.87 15.39 19.22
CA ALA A 137 18.10 16.02 18.16
C ALA A 137 18.55 17.48 17.93
N PHE A 138 18.76 18.25 19.00
CA PHE A 138 19.28 19.62 18.93
C PHE A 138 20.68 19.68 18.34
N SER A 139 21.57 18.76 18.74
CA SER A 139 22.90 18.68 18.15
C SER A 139 22.84 18.42 16.65
N ALA A 140 21.99 17.49 16.21
CA ALA A 140 21.81 17.19 14.80
C ALA A 140 21.15 18.34 14.01
N TRP A 141 20.23 19.08 14.62
CA TRP A 141 19.52 20.21 13.99
C TRP A 141 20.37 21.48 13.92
N GLN A 142 20.97 21.90 15.04
CA GLN A 142 21.72 23.16 15.13
C GLN A 142 23.14 23.08 14.59
N ASN A 143 23.81 21.93 14.77
CA ASN A 143 25.19 21.73 14.28
C ASN A 143 25.24 21.04 12.92
N GLY A 144 24.11 20.50 12.43
CA GLY A 144 24.04 19.78 11.17
C GLY A 144 24.04 20.69 9.93
N SER A 145 24.59 20.17 8.82
CA SER A 145 24.61 20.89 7.54
C SER A 145 23.27 20.89 6.82
N TRP A 146 22.41 19.90 7.09
CA TRP A 146 21.22 19.59 6.28
C TRP A 146 19.93 20.20 6.81
N ALA A 147 19.92 20.68 8.06
CA ALA A 147 18.71 21.05 8.78
C ALA A 147 18.55 22.57 8.95
N LYS A 148 19.44 23.36 8.36
CA LYS A 148 19.48 24.83 8.55
C LYS A 148 18.24 25.56 8.05
N HIS A 149 17.46 24.95 7.17
CA HIS A 149 16.21 25.48 6.66
C HIS A 149 15.00 25.08 7.50
N VAL A 150 15.16 24.17 8.46
CA VAL A 150 14.08 23.61 9.27
C VAL A 150 13.78 24.56 10.41
N ASP A 151 12.55 25.04 10.49
CA ASP A 151 12.11 25.87 11.62
C ASP A 151 11.80 25.04 12.88
N PHE A 152 11.41 25.69 13.97
CA PHE A 152 11.18 25.00 15.24
C PHE A 152 9.98 24.04 15.20
N ASP A 153 8.89 24.43 14.52
CA ASP A 153 7.67 23.62 14.47
C ASP A 153 7.89 22.41 13.54
N GLU A 154 8.61 22.61 12.43
CA GLU A 154 9.07 21.54 11.56
C GLU A 154 10.05 20.60 12.31
N PHE A 155 10.99 21.13 13.09
CA PHE A 155 11.89 20.35 13.92
C PHE A 155 11.13 19.44 14.90
N CYS A 156 10.10 19.98 15.57
CA CYS A 156 9.25 19.27 16.52
C CYS A 156 8.58 18.03 15.92
N GLU A 157 8.19 18.06 14.64
CA GLU A 157 7.51 16.93 13.97
C GLU A 157 8.48 16.01 13.21
N TYR A 158 9.49 16.58 12.55
CA TYR A 158 10.33 15.88 11.57
C TYR A 158 11.65 15.34 12.12
N ILE A 159 12.14 15.82 13.26
CA ILE A 159 13.47 15.43 13.79
C ILE A 159 13.41 15.07 15.28
N LEU A 160 12.73 15.89 16.08
CA LEU A 160 12.69 15.82 17.55
C LEU A 160 12.13 14.52 18.15
N PRO A 161 11.06 13.89 17.61
CA PRO A 161 10.38 12.80 18.31
C PRO A 161 11.33 11.69 18.77
N TYR A 162 11.18 11.23 20.02
CA TYR A 162 12.07 10.25 20.63
C TYR A 162 11.88 8.82 20.07
N LYS A 163 10.78 8.59 19.34
CA LYS A 163 10.47 7.37 18.61
C LYS A 163 9.93 7.69 17.21
N ILE A 164 9.98 6.70 16.32
CA ILE A 164 9.52 6.79 14.93
C ILE A 164 8.12 6.19 14.75
N GLU A 165 7.82 5.12 15.51
CA GLU A 165 6.53 4.44 15.48
C GLU A 165 6.18 3.92 16.89
N GLU A 166 4.89 3.70 17.14
CA GLU A 166 4.39 3.07 18.36
C GLU A 166 5.02 1.70 18.59
N LYS A 167 5.26 1.35 19.86
CA LYS A 167 5.87 0.08 20.29
C LYS A 167 7.35 -0.07 19.87
N GLN A 168 8.00 1.00 19.39
CA GLN A 168 9.45 1.05 19.26
C GLN A 168 10.13 0.78 20.61
N THR A 169 11.18 -0.04 20.61
CA THR A 169 12.02 -0.23 21.80
C THR A 169 12.66 1.10 22.19
N LEU A 170 12.48 1.52 23.44
CA LEU A 170 13.07 2.74 23.99
C LEU A 170 14.55 2.52 24.33
N ASP A 171 15.38 2.39 23.30
CA ASP A 171 16.83 2.20 23.38
C ASP A 171 17.60 3.43 22.83
N ASN A 172 18.92 3.34 22.76
CA ASN A 172 19.77 4.41 22.26
C ASN A 172 19.86 4.48 20.72
N TRP A 173 18.79 4.15 19.99
CA TRP A 173 18.76 4.12 18.50
C TRP A 173 19.38 5.37 17.84
N ARG A 174 19.14 6.56 18.40
CA ARG A 174 19.62 7.83 17.84
C ARG A 174 21.13 7.94 17.93
N GLU A 175 21.71 7.55 19.06
CA GLU A 175 23.16 7.45 19.27
C GLU A 175 23.76 6.33 18.40
N TYR A 176 23.13 5.16 18.39
CA TYR A 176 23.54 4.03 17.54
C TYR A 176 23.70 4.45 16.07
N PHE A 177 22.78 5.29 15.56
CA PHE A 177 22.89 5.81 14.20
C PHE A 177 23.77 7.04 14.06
N SER A 178 23.99 7.86 15.10
CA SER A 178 24.87 9.02 15.03
C SER A 178 26.32 8.63 14.69
N GLU A 179 26.77 7.46 15.16
CA GLU A 179 28.11 6.93 14.89
C GLU A 179 28.20 5.96 13.68
N SER A 180 27.07 5.68 13.02
CA SER A 180 26.96 4.63 12.00
C SER A 180 27.84 4.79 10.74
N TYR A 181 28.00 3.67 10.03
CA TYR A 181 28.82 3.50 8.81
C TYR A 181 28.47 4.44 7.65
N VAL A 182 27.25 5.00 7.62
CA VAL A 182 26.80 5.93 6.57
C VAL A 182 27.49 7.32 6.66
N ASN A 183 28.19 7.61 7.77
CA ASN A 183 28.94 8.86 7.95
C ASN A 183 29.97 9.11 6.85
N LYS A 184 30.59 8.06 6.30
CA LYS A 184 31.57 8.18 5.20
C LYS A 184 30.93 8.74 3.93
N ALA A 185 29.69 8.37 3.63
CA ALA A 185 28.97 8.84 2.45
C ALA A 185 28.74 10.37 2.50
N LEU A 186 28.46 10.90 3.68
CA LEU A 186 28.24 12.34 3.88
C LEU A 186 29.52 13.19 3.82
N GLN A 187 30.68 12.61 4.15
CA GLN A 187 31.96 13.34 4.14
C GLN A 187 32.33 13.86 2.74
N VAL A 188 31.92 13.18 1.68
CA VAL A 188 32.24 13.63 0.30
C VAL A 188 31.47 14.91 -0.05
N LEU A 189 30.25 15.05 0.48
CA LEU A 189 29.41 16.22 0.19
C LEU A 189 30.01 17.53 0.70
N GLN A 190 30.85 17.51 1.74
CA GLN A 190 31.48 18.73 2.27
C GLN A 190 32.37 19.45 1.25
N TYR A 191 32.90 18.71 0.26
CA TYR A 191 33.76 19.24 -0.80
C TYR A 191 32.97 19.73 -2.02
N ASN A 192 31.64 19.67 -1.98
CA ASN A 192 30.77 20.13 -3.05
C ASN A 192 29.96 21.35 -2.59
N ASP A 193 30.37 22.54 -3.02
CA ASP A 193 29.73 23.80 -2.60
C ASP A 193 28.23 23.88 -2.90
N MET A 194 27.80 23.22 -3.99
CA MET A 194 26.39 23.17 -4.38
C MET A 194 25.57 22.22 -3.48
N HIS A 195 26.16 21.11 -3.04
CA HIS A 195 25.43 20.02 -2.39
C HIS A 195 25.65 19.93 -0.87
N LYS A 196 26.69 20.57 -0.31
CA LYS A 196 27.13 20.41 1.09
C LYS A 196 26.12 20.78 2.18
N ASN A 197 25.03 21.48 1.83
CA ASN A 197 23.93 21.80 2.76
C ASN A 197 22.56 21.32 2.25
N LEU A 198 22.51 20.54 1.17
CA LEU A 198 21.24 20.08 0.59
C LEU A 198 20.78 18.78 1.26
N ALA A 199 19.66 18.85 1.99
CA ALA A 199 19.03 17.69 2.62
C ALA A 199 18.73 16.59 1.60
N TYR A 200 18.27 16.98 0.40
CA TYR A 200 18.02 16.05 -0.71
C TYR A 200 19.26 15.20 -1.04
N ARG A 201 20.43 15.84 -1.19
CA ARG A 201 21.67 15.14 -1.55
C ARG A 201 22.18 14.28 -0.42
N ALA A 202 22.13 14.77 0.81
CA ALA A 202 22.49 13.97 1.98
C ALA A 202 21.60 12.72 2.13
N CYS A 203 20.29 12.87 1.93
CA CYS A 203 19.36 11.75 1.93
C CYS A 203 19.73 10.72 0.86
N GLN A 204 20.02 11.17 -0.36
CA GLN A 204 20.37 10.29 -1.48
C GLN A 204 21.64 9.48 -1.18
N GLU A 205 22.69 10.11 -0.66
CA GLU A 205 23.95 9.43 -0.31
C GLU A 205 23.77 8.43 0.85
N ILE A 206 22.94 8.76 1.85
CA ILE A 206 22.63 7.83 2.94
C ILE A 206 21.88 6.60 2.41
N ILE A 207 20.86 6.80 1.55
CA ILE A 207 20.10 5.69 0.97
C ILE A 207 21.00 4.79 0.14
N HIS A 208 21.85 5.35 -0.73
CA HIS A 208 22.84 4.56 -1.48
C HIS A 208 23.73 3.72 -0.53
N SER A 209 24.22 4.33 0.56
CA SER A 209 25.04 3.62 1.54
C SER A 209 24.29 2.50 2.26
N ILE A 210 22.97 2.63 2.47
CA ILE A 210 22.13 1.60 3.09
C ILE A 210 21.90 0.43 2.10
N GLN A 211 21.68 0.73 0.82
CA GLN A 211 21.52 -0.32 -0.19
C GLN A 211 22.76 -1.20 -0.32
N ASP A 212 23.93 -0.56 -0.36
CA ASP A 212 25.21 -1.27 -0.46
C ASP A 212 25.49 -2.17 0.75
N SER A 213 24.98 -1.80 1.94
CA SER A 213 25.26 -2.50 3.20
C SER A 213 24.26 -3.60 3.54
N ILE A 214 22.94 -3.39 3.31
CA ILE A 214 21.89 -4.29 3.83
C ILE A 214 21.38 -5.27 2.75
N LYS A 215 21.50 -4.99 1.44
CA LYS A 215 21.02 -5.85 0.32
C LYS A 215 19.66 -6.53 0.60
N VAL A 216 18.65 -5.71 0.87
CA VAL A 216 17.32 -6.17 1.30
C VAL A 216 16.50 -6.79 0.16
N VAL A 217 15.76 -7.85 0.47
CA VAL A 217 14.67 -8.44 -0.31
C VAL A 217 13.35 -8.14 0.40
N ILE A 218 12.49 -7.29 -0.16
CA ILE A 218 11.19 -6.98 0.45
C ILE A 218 10.30 -8.24 0.45
N ASN A 219 9.80 -8.64 1.62
CA ASN A 219 8.91 -9.79 1.79
C ASN A 219 7.68 -9.36 2.62
N TYR A 220 6.50 -9.87 2.29
CA TYR A 220 5.20 -9.38 2.79
C TYR A 220 4.57 -10.29 3.87
N ASN A 221 5.39 -11.02 4.64
CA ASN A 221 4.82 -11.93 5.64
C ASN A 221 4.27 -11.13 6.85
N GLN A 222 2.94 -11.12 7.00
CA GLN A 222 2.23 -10.29 7.98
C GLN A 222 1.98 -10.99 9.33
N ASP A 223 2.24 -12.29 9.44
CA ASP A 223 1.85 -13.10 10.61
C ASP A 223 2.92 -13.18 11.70
N ILE A 224 3.93 -12.30 11.66
CA ILE A 224 5.08 -12.31 12.56
C ILE A 224 5.08 -11.07 13.46
N LEU A 225 5.48 -11.26 14.73
CA LEU A 225 5.67 -10.18 15.68
C LEU A 225 6.62 -9.10 15.10
N PRO A 226 6.21 -7.84 14.92
CA PRO A 226 7.05 -6.83 14.30
C PRO A 226 8.33 -6.55 15.07
N ILE A 227 9.41 -6.31 14.34
CA ILE A 227 10.74 -6.07 14.91
C ILE A 227 10.90 -4.57 15.14
N ARG A 228 10.78 -4.16 16.40
CA ARG A 228 10.71 -2.75 16.79
C ARG A 228 11.97 -2.20 17.45
N LYS A 229 13.08 -2.95 17.37
CA LYS A 229 14.43 -2.53 17.79
C LYS A 229 15.27 -2.19 16.57
N MET A 230 15.71 -0.94 16.47
CA MET A 230 16.35 -0.42 15.25
C MET A 230 17.66 -1.11 14.91
N SER A 231 18.48 -1.45 15.92
CA SER A 231 19.74 -2.17 15.72
C SER A 231 19.54 -3.59 15.20
N THR A 232 18.38 -4.19 15.45
CA THR A 232 18.03 -5.52 14.94
C THR A 232 17.53 -5.43 13.50
N LEU A 233 16.70 -4.42 13.17
CA LEU A 233 16.22 -4.17 11.80
C LEU A 233 17.37 -3.99 10.79
N THR A 234 18.51 -3.40 11.17
CA THR A 234 19.67 -3.25 10.26
C THR A 234 20.31 -4.57 9.83
N ARG A 235 20.00 -5.67 10.51
CA ARG A 235 20.63 -6.99 10.32
C ARG A 235 19.74 -7.96 9.56
N ILE A 236 18.52 -7.54 9.22
CA ILE A 236 17.51 -8.41 8.63
C ILE A 236 17.44 -8.12 7.14
N PRO A 237 17.68 -9.14 6.29
CA PRO A 237 17.74 -8.96 4.86
C PRO A 237 16.35 -8.91 4.21
N SER A 238 15.25 -9.13 4.93
CA SER A 238 13.90 -9.11 4.37
C SER A 238 12.82 -8.65 5.35
N GLY A 239 11.75 -8.05 4.84
CA GLY A 239 10.66 -7.53 5.66
C GLY A 239 9.68 -6.63 4.89
N PRO A 240 8.56 -6.23 5.52
CA PRO A 240 7.54 -5.39 4.90
C PRO A 240 8.07 -3.97 4.65
N CYS A 241 7.42 -3.24 3.73
CA CYS A 241 7.81 -1.87 3.37
C CYS A 241 7.77 -0.89 4.56
N ASP A 242 6.88 -1.13 5.52
CA ASP A 242 6.72 -0.28 6.70
C ASP A 242 7.96 -0.33 7.60
N ASP A 243 8.54 -1.51 7.83
CA ASP A 243 9.73 -1.66 8.68
C ASP A 243 10.94 -0.91 8.09
N TYR A 244 11.12 -0.95 6.77
CA TYR A 244 12.20 -0.21 6.12
C TYR A 244 11.92 1.29 6.04
N SER A 245 10.66 1.70 5.92
CA SER A 245 10.29 3.12 6.03
C SER A 245 10.61 3.66 7.42
N VAL A 246 10.37 2.88 8.46
CA VAL A 246 10.70 3.20 9.85
C VAL A 246 12.20 3.24 10.08
N LEU A 247 12.94 2.22 9.65
CA LEU A 247 14.40 2.16 9.78
C LEU A 247 15.08 3.35 9.09
N VAL A 248 14.69 3.64 7.85
CA VAL A 248 15.28 4.75 7.09
C VAL A 248 14.94 6.10 7.73
N THR A 249 13.72 6.27 8.25
CA THR A 249 13.37 7.47 9.02
C THR A 249 14.24 7.62 10.27
N ALA A 250 14.48 6.53 11.02
CA ALA A 250 15.35 6.54 12.19
C ALA A 250 16.79 6.98 11.83
N ILE A 251 17.38 6.37 10.79
CA ILE A 251 18.73 6.73 10.33
C ILE A 251 18.80 8.20 9.93
N LEU A 252 17.85 8.68 9.13
CA LEU A 252 17.86 10.04 8.60
C LEU A 252 17.63 11.09 9.70
N ARG A 253 16.68 10.86 10.62
CA ARG A 253 16.43 11.76 11.76
C ARG A 253 17.60 11.81 12.72
N ALA A 254 18.30 10.69 12.95
CA ALA A 254 19.52 10.67 13.76
C ALA A 254 20.67 11.51 13.15
N LYS A 255 20.62 11.78 11.84
CA LYS A 255 21.55 12.66 11.11
C LYS A 255 21.02 14.09 10.92
N GLY A 256 19.89 14.42 11.53
CA GLY A 256 19.28 15.74 11.44
C GLY A 256 18.55 16.01 10.12
N LEU A 257 18.27 14.99 9.30
CA LEU A 257 17.42 15.20 8.13
C LEU A 257 15.94 15.21 8.54
N PRO A 258 15.15 16.21 8.09
CA PRO A 258 13.74 16.32 8.44
C PRO A 258 12.90 15.34 7.61
N VAL A 259 12.58 14.19 8.19
CA VAL A 259 11.86 13.10 7.51
C VAL A 259 10.59 12.73 8.25
N ALA A 260 9.52 12.45 7.52
CA ALA A 260 8.28 11.87 8.02
C ALA A 260 7.92 10.59 7.24
N ILE A 261 6.86 9.91 7.67
CA ILE A 261 6.28 8.75 6.98
C ILE A 261 4.87 9.13 6.57
N ASP A 262 4.59 9.03 5.27
CA ASP A 262 3.25 9.19 4.71
C ASP A 262 2.72 7.80 4.29
N TYR A 263 1.41 7.64 4.27
CA TYR A 263 0.80 6.38 3.88
C TYR A 263 -0.61 6.56 3.32
N THR A 264 -1.02 5.63 2.46
CA THR A 264 -2.43 5.41 2.12
C THR A 264 -2.94 4.23 2.95
N PRO A 265 -4.04 4.38 3.71
CA PRO A 265 -4.55 3.30 4.56
C PRO A 265 -5.06 2.12 3.74
N GLN A 266 -5.61 2.40 2.55
CA GLN A 266 -6.17 1.39 1.66
C GLN A 266 -6.18 1.94 0.23
N TRP A 267 -5.62 1.19 -0.72
CA TRP A 267 -5.75 1.51 -2.13
C TRP A 267 -7.22 1.41 -2.55
N PRO A 268 -7.74 2.39 -3.32
CA PRO A 268 -9.13 2.35 -3.74
C PRO A 268 -9.37 1.37 -4.88
N PHE A 269 -8.38 0.65 -5.41
CA PHE A 269 -8.52 -0.21 -6.59
C PHE A 269 -7.99 -1.65 -6.40
N ARG A 270 -7.45 -1.96 -5.21
CA ARG A 270 -6.89 -3.28 -4.84
C ARG A 270 -6.82 -3.39 -3.32
N ASN A 271 -6.55 -4.58 -2.79
CA ASN A 271 -6.29 -4.79 -1.37
C ASN A 271 -5.01 -4.08 -0.87
N MET A 272 -4.92 -3.90 0.46
CA MET A 272 -3.80 -3.32 1.21
C MET A 272 -3.62 -1.80 1.10
N GLY A 273 -2.93 -1.23 2.08
CA GLY A 273 -2.37 0.14 2.06
C GLY A 273 -0.93 0.17 1.57
N HIS A 274 -0.24 1.29 1.80
CA HIS A 274 1.21 1.41 1.59
C HIS A 274 1.76 2.62 2.33
N SER A 275 2.97 2.50 2.89
CA SER A 275 3.70 3.60 3.52
C SER A 275 5.00 3.90 2.78
N TRP A 276 5.42 5.16 2.81
CA TRP A 276 6.66 5.65 2.22
C TRP A 276 7.24 6.80 3.06
N ASN A 277 8.48 7.17 2.77
CA ASN A 277 9.17 8.25 3.46
C ASN A 277 8.96 9.58 2.75
N VAL A 278 9.04 10.67 3.50
CA VAL A 278 8.94 12.04 2.99
C VAL A 278 10.02 12.90 3.60
N LEU A 279 10.84 13.51 2.74
CA LEU A 279 11.89 14.44 3.12
C LEU A 279 11.42 15.89 2.91
N LEU A 280 11.51 16.72 3.93
CA LEU A 280 11.35 18.16 3.80
C LEU A 280 12.64 18.78 3.25
N ILE A 281 12.66 19.13 1.95
CA ILE A 281 13.85 19.69 1.31
C ILE A 281 14.02 21.18 1.63
N ASN A 282 15.23 21.70 1.39
CA ASN A 282 15.62 23.08 1.68
C ASN A 282 14.72 24.18 1.09
N TYR A 283 13.90 23.85 0.09
CA TYR A 283 12.98 24.76 -0.58
C TYR A 283 11.54 24.67 -0.06
N GLY A 284 11.31 24.03 1.10
CA GLY A 284 10.00 23.94 1.76
C GLY A 284 9.04 22.92 1.13
N LYS A 285 9.53 22.04 0.25
CA LYS A 285 8.72 20.99 -0.38
C LYS A 285 8.93 19.66 0.33
N ASN A 286 7.83 18.94 0.56
CA ASN A 286 7.86 17.53 0.93
C ASN A 286 8.11 16.67 -0.31
N VAL A 287 9.17 15.88 -0.28
CA VAL A 287 9.59 15.00 -1.37
C VAL A 287 9.53 13.55 -0.90
N MET A 288 8.71 12.77 -1.59
CA MET A 288 8.58 11.35 -1.31
C MET A 288 9.75 10.51 -1.82
N PHE A 289 10.00 9.39 -1.14
CA PHE A 289 10.88 8.30 -1.57
C PHE A 289 10.51 7.00 -0.84
N ASN A 290 10.89 5.85 -1.39
CA ASN A 290 10.45 4.56 -0.88
C ASN A 290 11.56 3.83 -0.12
N GLY A 291 11.65 4.04 1.19
CA GLY A 291 12.58 3.30 2.05
C GLY A 291 14.02 3.36 1.51
N ILE A 292 14.52 2.22 1.07
CA ILE A 292 15.88 2.05 0.57
C ILE A 292 16.01 2.24 -0.96
N ASP A 293 14.96 2.62 -1.69
CA ASP A 293 15.01 2.90 -3.14
C ASP A 293 15.90 4.14 -3.40
N PRO A 294 16.94 4.05 -4.27
CA PRO A 294 17.90 5.13 -4.43
C PRO A 294 17.33 6.31 -5.24
N PHE A 295 16.20 6.09 -5.91
CA PHE A 295 15.51 7.11 -6.67
C PHE A 295 14.62 7.94 -5.74
N ILE A 296 15.20 8.99 -5.13
CA ILE A 296 14.40 10.04 -4.49
C ILE A 296 13.60 10.76 -5.59
N HIS A 297 12.33 11.08 -5.34
CA HIS A 297 11.32 11.43 -6.36
C HIS A 297 10.86 10.27 -7.24
N ASN A 298 10.98 9.02 -6.79
CA ASN A 298 10.19 7.96 -7.43
C ASN A 298 8.72 8.26 -7.13
N TYR A 299 8.01 8.75 -8.14
CA TYR A 299 6.58 9.06 -8.06
C TYR A 299 5.87 7.83 -7.49
N LEU A 300 4.98 8.02 -6.51
CA LEU A 300 3.88 7.08 -6.32
C LEU A 300 3.27 7.00 -7.69
N ARG A 301 3.57 5.92 -8.43
CA ARG A 301 3.04 5.58 -9.75
C ARG A 301 1.84 6.49 -10.06
N ASP A 302 2.08 7.60 -10.78
CA ASP A 302 1.11 8.70 -10.90
C ASP A 302 -0.20 8.22 -11.56
N ASP A 303 -0.18 7.00 -12.12
CA ASP A 303 -1.29 6.24 -12.66
C ASP A 303 -2.17 5.52 -11.62
N HIS A 304 -1.77 5.44 -10.35
CA HIS A 304 -2.58 4.83 -9.29
C HIS A 304 -3.50 5.85 -8.61
N PRO A 305 -4.83 5.61 -8.58
CA PRO A 305 -5.73 6.45 -7.82
C PRO A 305 -5.49 6.28 -6.32
N MET A 306 -5.61 7.38 -5.57
CA MET A 306 -5.51 7.42 -4.11
C MET A 306 -6.75 8.09 -3.52
N ALA A 307 -7.34 7.47 -2.50
CA ALA A 307 -8.48 8.03 -1.78
C ALA A 307 -8.07 9.08 -0.76
N LYS A 308 -7.02 8.76 0.01
CA LYS A 308 -6.47 9.55 1.11
C LYS A 308 -4.99 9.27 1.30
N VAL A 309 -4.26 10.29 1.75
CA VAL A 309 -2.89 10.16 2.23
C VAL A 309 -2.77 10.83 3.59
N PHE A 310 -2.21 10.11 4.54
CA PHE A 310 -1.93 10.62 5.88
C PHE A 310 -0.44 10.65 6.16
N ARG A 311 0.02 11.69 6.85
CA ARG A 311 1.36 11.79 7.44
C ARG A 311 1.30 11.37 8.88
N ARG A 312 2.19 10.49 9.31
CA ARG A 312 2.42 10.20 10.74
C ARG A 312 3.03 11.45 11.39
N THR A 313 2.44 11.90 12.49
CA THR A 313 2.89 13.05 13.29
C THR A 313 3.26 12.59 14.69
N TYR A 314 3.90 13.45 15.47
CA TYR A 314 4.02 13.25 16.92
C TYR A 314 2.88 13.96 17.65
N LYS A 315 2.46 15.15 17.19
CA LYS A 315 1.26 15.79 17.74
C LYS A 315 0.01 14.99 17.38
N ALA A 316 -0.87 14.81 18.37
CA ALA A 316 -2.16 14.16 18.17
C ALA A 316 -3.12 15.04 17.34
N ASN A 317 -3.94 14.39 16.52
CA ASN A 317 -5.03 15.04 15.80
C ASN A 317 -6.22 15.24 16.73
N GLU A 318 -6.53 16.50 17.05
CA GLU A 318 -7.61 16.87 17.98
C GLU A 318 -8.98 16.32 17.55
N GLU A 319 -9.27 16.25 16.23
CA GLU A 319 -10.53 15.68 15.74
C GLU A 319 -10.62 14.17 15.98
N LEU A 320 -9.50 13.44 15.86
CA LEU A 320 -9.44 12.01 16.17
C LEU A 320 -9.51 11.74 17.67
N VAL A 321 -8.86 12.58 18.49
CA VAL A 321 -8.97 12.50 19.94
C VAL A 321 -10.43 12.69 20.37
N GLU A 322 -11.13 13.67 19.81
CA GLU A 322 -12.57 13.85 20.05
C GLU A 322 -13.39 12.62 19.60
N LEU A 323 -13.08 12.07 18.42
CA LEU A 323 -13.74 10.87 17.89
C LEU A 323 -13.57 9.69 18.86
N LEU A 324 -12.35 9.42 19.33
CA LEU A 324 -12.03 8.32 20.24
C LEU A 324 -12.72 8.45 21.60
N HIS A 325 -12.91 9.67 22.09
CA HIS A 325 -13.70 9.93 23.31
C HIS A 325 -15.21 9.81 23.10
N THR A 326 -15.67 10.05 21.87
CA THR A 326 -17.11 10.16 21.56
C THR A 326 -17.72 8.82 21.14
N GLU A 327 -17.05 8.08 20.27
CA GLU A 327 -17.56 6.82 19.73
C GLU A 327 -17.01 5.63 20.53
N LYS A 328 -17.90 4.70 20.90
CA LYS A 328 -17.50 3.48 21.61
C LYS A 328 -16.70 2.53 20.71
N ASN A 329 -17.03 2.47 19.42
CA ASN A 329 -16.39 1.60 18.45
C ASN A 329 -15.82 2.45 17.31
N VAL A 330 -14.53 2.31 17.06
CA VAL A 330 -13.78 3.08 16.06
C VAL A 330 -13.02 2.11 15.15
N PRO A 331 -13.03 2.30 13.81
CA PRO A 331 -12.23 1.50 12.90
C PRO A 331 -10.75 1.50 13.29
N GLU A 332 -10.07 0.36 13.10
CA GLU A 332 -8.66 0.20 13.47
C GLU A 332 -7.76 1.29 12.87
N ALA A 333 -8.04 1.71 11.63
CA ALA A 333 -7.33 2.76 10.92
C ALA A 333 -7.32 4.13 11.63
N PHE A 334 -8.23 4.37 12.59
CA PHE A 334 -8.37 5.65 13.31
C PHE A 334 -8.21 5.52 14.82
N LYS A 335 -7.74 4.36 15.33
CA LYS A 335 -7.41 4.20 16.74
C LYS A 335 -6.14 4.93 17.14
N ASN A 336 -5.24 5.19 16.18
CA ASN A 336 -4.05 5.99 16.38
C ASN A 336 -4.33 7.45 15.97
N PRO A 337 -4.32 8.42 16.91
CA PRO A 337 -4.62 9.81 16.61
C PRO A 337 -3.42 10.59 16.02
N PHE A 338 -2.23 10.02 15.95
CA PHE A 338 -0.98 10.70 15.56
C PHE A 338 -0.79 10.78 14.05
N ILE A 339 -1.80 11.33 13.37
CA ILE A 339 -1.86 11.41 11.91
C ILE A 339 -2.46 12.73 11.43
N ARG A 340 -1.99 13.21 10.27
CA ARG A 340 -2.51 14.41 9.60
C ARG A 340 -2.85 14.12 8.14
N ASP A 341 -3.97 14.62 7.66
CA ASP A 341 -4.34 14.54 6.24
C ASP A 341 -3.40 15.43 5.40
N VAL A 342 -2.69 14.81 4.46
CA VAL A 342 -1.78 15.47 3.51
C VAL A 342 -2.16 15.17 2.07
N SER A 343 -3.40 14.72 1.83
CA SER A 343 -3.88 14.28 0.51
C SER A 343 -3.65 15.33 -0.60
N THR A 344 -3.77 16.62 -0.26
CA THR A 344 -3.55 17.74 -1.20
C THR A 344 -2.10 17.91 -1.65
N GLU A 345 -1.13 17.32 -0.94
CA GLU A 345 0.28 17.29 -1.37
C GLU A 345 0.48 16.30 -2.55
N TYR A 346 -0.43 15.33 -2.73
CA TYR A 346 -0.30 14.22 -3.68
C TYR A 346 -1.32 14.24 -4.81
N LEU A 347 -2.55 14.67 -4.55
CA LEU A 347 -3.65 14.56 -5.51
C LEU A 347 -4.58 15.78 -5.50
N LYS A 348 -5.33 15.94 -6.60
CA LYS A 348 -6.45 16.88 -6.64
C LYS A 348 -7.62 16.31 -5.85
N THR A 349 -8.07 17.06 -4.85
CA THR A 349 -9.13 16.64 -3.95
C THR A 349 -10.43 17.45 -4.15
N VAL A 350 -11.51 17.01 -3.51
CA VAL A 350 -12.75 17.78 -3.35
C VAL A 350 -13.40 17.42 -2.01
N ASP A 351 -14.11 18.36 -1.41
CA ASP A 351 -14.92 18.08 -0.21
C ASP A 351 -16.22 17.39 -0.62
N VAL A 352 -16.55 16.30 0.07
CA VAL A 352 -17.72 15.46 -0.21
C VAL A 352 -18.72 15.62 0.92
N GLU A 353 -19.87 16.22 0.62
CA GLU A 353 -20.99 16.33 1.56
C GLU A 353 -21.98 15.17 1.34
N ILE A 354 -22.24 14.40 2.40
CA ILE A 354 -23.19 13.29 2.36
C ILE A 354 -24.35 13.56 3.32
N PRO A 355 -25.62 13.43 2.86
CA PRO A 355 -26.76 13.44 3.76
C PRO A 355 -26.77 12.16 4.59
N VAL A 356 -26.86 12.31 5.91
CA VAL A 356 -26.84 11.20 6.87
C VAL A 356 -28.19 11.14 7.57
N LYS A 357 -28.89 10.02 7.36
CA LYS A 357 -30.16 9.72 8.08
C LYS A 357 -29.94 8.99 9.39
N GLU A 358 -28.72 8.50 9.63
CA GLU A 358 -28.30 7.85 10.87
C GLU A 358 -28.39 8.83 12.06
N LYS A 359 -28.90 8.36 13.20
CA LYS A 359 -29.09 9.16 14.42
C LYS A 359 -28.35 8.59 15.63
N LYS A 360 -27.86 7.35 15.57
CA LYS A 360 -27.20 6.66 16.68
C LYS A 360 -25.73 7.05 16.80
N HIS A 361 -25.05 7.27 15.68
CA HIS A 361 -23.62 7.61 15.64
C HIS A 361 -23.43 9.10 15.38
N LYS A 362 -22.48 9.70 16.11
CA LYS A 362 -22.06 11.10 15.93
C LYS A 362 -21.01 11.24 14.84
N TYR A 363 -20.27 10.18 14.54
CA TYR A 363 -19.33 10.11 13.43
C TYR A 363 -19.74 9.06 12.41
N VAL A 364 -19.49 9.37 11.14
CA VAL A 364 -19.60 8.46 10.00
C VAL A 364 -18.30 8.48 9.21
N TYR A 365 -18.14 7.50 8.33
CA TYR A 365 -16.92 7.28 7.57
C TYR A 365 -17.24 7.14 6.09
N LEU A 366 -16.27 7.50 5.23
CA LEU A 366 -16.25 7.02 3.86
C LEU A 366 -15.31 5.82 3.77
N ALA A 367 -15.83 4.74 3.20
CA ALA A 367 -15.09 3.51 2.99
C ALA A 367 -14.80 3.27 1.49
N VAL A 368 -13.70 2.59 1.19
CA VAL A 368 -13.38 2.06 -0.14
C VAL A 368 -13.39 0.54 -0.09
N PHE A 369 -13.62 -0.12 -1.22
CA PHE A 369 -13.65 -1.58 -1.26
C PHE A 369 -12.22 -2.13 -1.31
N ASP A 370 -11.89 -3.14 -0.50
CA ASP A 370 -10.54 -3.74 -0.40
C ASP A 370 -10.38 -5.05 -1.21
N ASN A 371 -11.35 -5.34 -2.09
CA ASN A 371 -11.58 -6.60 -2.82
C ASN A 371 -12.51 -7.60 -2.12
N VAL A 372 -12.73 -7.47 -0.82
CA VAL A 372 -13.62 -8.36 -0.05
C VAL A 372 -14.63 -7.57 0.78
N ASN A 373 -14.13 -6.61 1.55
CA ASN A 373 -14.87 -5.78 2.49
C ASN A 373 -14.77 -4.30 2.12
N TRP A 374 -15.68 -3.51 2.67
CA TRP A 374 -15.50 -2.06 2.70
C TRP A 374 -14.53 -1.70 3.83
N PHE A 375 -13.60 -0.78 3.59
CA PHE A 375 -12.59 -0.34 4.55
C PHE A 375 -12.72 1.17 4.78
N PRO A 376 -13.04 1.64 6.01
CA PRO A 376 -13.13 3.05 6.33
C PRO A 376 -11.80 3.77 6.15
N ILE A 377 -11.76 4.84 5.34
CA ILE A 377 -10.53 5.59 5.03
C ILE A 377 -10.55 7.05 5.47
N TYR A 378 -11.71 7.57 5.89
CA TYR A 378 -11.79 8.91 6.48
C TYR A 378 -13.05 9.08 7.34
N TRP A 379 -12.99 9.93 8.36
CA TRP A 379 -14.07 10.21 9.29
C TRP A 379 -14.68 11.59 9.07
N ALA A 380 -15.93 11.78 9.48
CA ALA A 380 -16.58 13.07 9.56
C ALA A 380 -17.65 13.07 10.67
N LYS A 381 -17.73 14.18 11.40
CA LYS A 381 -18.78 14.41 12.39
C LYS A 381 -20.11 14.73 11.70
N VAL A 382 -21.19 14.18 12.22
CA VAL A 382 -22.55 14.42 11.72
C VAL A 382 -23.10 15.68 12.36
N GLU A 383 -23.35 16.70 11.54
CA GLU A 383 -23.94 17.96 11.97
C GLU A 383 -25.18 18.25 11.13
N LYS A 384 -26.32 18.52 11.80
CA LYS A 384 -27.60 18.86 11.15
C LYS A 384 -28.02 17.85 10.06
N GLY A 385 -27.73 16.56 10.26
CA GLY A 385 -28.07 15.47 9.33
C GLY A 385 -27.16 15.37 8.10
N LYS A 386 -25.96 15.95 8.15
CA LYS A 386 -24.96 15.91 7.09
C LYS A 386 -23.58 15.61 7.65
N ALA A 387 -22.73 14.99 6.84
CA ALA A 387 -21.31 14.80 7.12
C ALA A 387 -20.48 15.35 5.96
N VAL A 388 -19.44 16.11 6.27
CA VAL A 388 -18.53 16.70 5.27
C VAL A 388 -17.16 16.04 5.38
N PHE A 389 -16.82 15.28 4.35
CA PHE A 389 -15.53 14.63 4.21
C PHE A 389 -14.63 15.53 3.38
N ARG A 390 -13.69 16.20 4.04
CA ARG A 390 -12.76 17.12 3.38
C ARG A 390 -11.76 16.37 2.52
N ASN A 391 -11.21 17.02 1.48
CA ASN A 391 -10.04 16.55 0.73
C ASN A 391 -10.11 15.11 0.18
N MET A 392 -11.23 14.68 -0.39
CA MET A 392 -11.39 13.33 -0.94
C MET A 392 -10.77 13.19 -2.34
N GLY A 393 -10.13 12.05 -2.59
CA GLY A 393 -9.66 11.67 -3.92
C GLY A 393 -10.78 11.43 -4.93
N ARG A 394 -10.49 11.71 -6.20
CA ARG A 394 -11.45 11.63 -7.31
C ARG A 394 -11.27 10.34 -8.09
N ASN A 395 -12.26 10.02 -8.93
CA ASN A 395 -12.31 8.81 -9.74
C ASN A 395 -12.34 7.51 -8.91
N ILE A 396 -13.13 7.52 -7.84
CA ILE A 396 -13.19 6.45 -6.83
C ILE A 396 -14.65 6.21 -6.44
N THR A 397 -15.00 4.96 -6.13
CA THR A 397 -16.28 4.62 -5.50
C THR A 397 -16.12 4.52 -3.99
N TYR A 398 -17.00 5.23 -3.27
CA TYR A 398 -17.04 5.26 -1.81
C TYR A 398 -18.37 4.71 -1.29
N LEU A 399 -18.36 4.10 -0.12
CA LEU A 399 -19.57 3.77 0.64
C LEU A 399 -19.60 4.59 1.94
N PRO A 400 -20.64 5.40 2.19
CA PRO A 400 -20.84 6.04 3.48
C PRO A 400 -21.31 5.01 4.52
N VAL A 401 -20.59 4.94 5.64
CA VAL A 401 -20.81 3.93 6.68
C VAL A 401 -20.72 4.51 8.09
N ALA A 402 -21.43 3.92 9.04
CA ALA A 402 -21.17 4.01 10.47
C ALA A 402 -20.38 2.78 10.94
N TYR A 403 -19.93 2.80 12.20
CA TYR A 403 -19.17 1.71 12.79
C TYR A 403 -19.75 1.29 14.15
N GLY A 404 -20.33 0.09 14.20
CA GLY A 404 -20.93 -0.52 15.38
C GLY A 404 -20.08 -1.65 15.96
N GLU A 405 -20.63 -2.37 16.94
CA GLU A 405 -19.95 -3.50 17.59
C GLU A 405 -19.67 -4.66 16.62
N SER A 406 -20.55 -4.86 15.63
CA SER A 406 -20.40 -5.88 14.57
C SER A 406 -19.60 -5.38 13.35
N GLY A 407 -18.99 -4.20 13.45
CA GLY A 407 -18.24 -3.57 12.36
C GLY A 407 -19.07 -2.57 11.56
N ILE A 408 -18.94 -2.63 10.24
CA ILE A 408 -19.43 -1.59 9.32
C ILE A 408 -20.94 -1.68 9.13
N ILE A 409 -21.61 -0.53 9.19
CA ILE A 409 -23.05 -0.39 8.96
C ILE A 409 -23.25 0.63 7.83
N PRO A 410 -23.75 0.23 6.64
CA PRO A 410 -24.05 1.19 5.58
C PRO A 410 -25.09 2.22 6.01
N VAL A 411 -24.82 3.50 5.79
CA VAL A 411 -25.75 4.61 6.13
C VAL A 411 -26.24 5.36 4.90
N GLY A 412 -25.85 4.90 3.72
CA GLY A 412 -26.28 5.42 2.42
C GLY A 412 -25.84 4.50 1.29
N ASN A 413 -26.20 4.87 0.07
CA ASN A 413 -25.82 4.12 -1.12
C ASN A 413 -24.37 4.44 -1.52
N PRO A 414 -23.68 3.52 -2.23
CA PRO A 414 -22.38 3.80 -2.80
C PRO A 414 -22.46 5.03 -3.70
N ILE A 415 -21.40 5.81 -3.70
CA ILE A 415 -21.24 6.98 -4.53
C ILE A 415 -20.02 6.81 -5.41
N ASN A 416 -20.13 7.19 -6.67
CA ASN A 416 -18.99 7.38 -7.54
C ASN A 416 -18.62 8.86 -7.56
N LEU A 417 -17.40 9.19 -7.12
CA LEU A 417 -16.86 10.52 -7.24
C LEU A 417 -16.05 10.59 -8.54
N ASN A 418 -16.59 11.26 -9.56
CA ASN A 418 -16.00 11.22 -10.89
C ASN A 418 -14.67 12.04 -10.97
N PRO A 419 -13.92 12.00 -12.09
CA PRO A 419 -12.67 12.77 -12.24
C PRO A 419 -12.82 14.31 -12.06
N ARG A 420 -14.03 14.85 -12.25
CA ARG A 420 -14.34 16.28 -12.04
C ARG A 420 -14.65 16.61 -10.58
N GLY A 421 -14.90 15.61 -9.74
CA GLY A 421 -15.31 15.77 -8.34
C GLY A 421 -16.83 15.85 -8.15
N GLU A 422 -17.61 15.41 -9.14
CA GLU A 422 -19.07 15.37 -9.05
C GLU A 422 -19.52 14.00 -8.52
N ILE A 423 -20.54 14.02 -7.66
CA ILE A 423 -21.09 12.82 -7.03
C ILE A 423 -22.16 12.20 -7.92
N ARG A 424 -22.02 10.91 -8.24
CA ARG A 424 -23.09 10.07 -8.80
C ARG A 424 -23.47 9.00 -7.79
N TYR A 425 -24.74 8.98 -7.38
CA TYR A 425 -25.26 7.92 -6.50
C TYR A 425 -25.52 6.65 -7.29
N LEU A 426 -24.97 5.53 -6.83
CA LEU A 426 -25.15 4.20 -7.42
C LEU A 426 -26.36 3.54 -6.77
N ASN A 427 -27.53 3.82 -7.35
CA ASN A 427 -28.82 3.28 -6.96
C ASN A 427 -29.30 2.38 -8.10
N PRO A 428 -29.46 1.06 -7.89
CA PRO A 428 -30.00 0.15 -8.89
C PRO A 428 -31.36 0.63 -9.41
N ASP A 429 -31.49 0.80 -10.72
CA ASP A 429 -32.75 1.10 -11.40
C ASP A 429 -33.30 -0.17 -12.05
N PHE A 430 -34.34 -0.72 -11.44
CA PHE A 430 -35.01 -1.95 -11.90
C PHE A 430 -35.98 -1.71 -13.07
N THR A 431 -36.24 -0.45 -13.44
CA THR A 431 -37.07 -0.12 -14.62
C THR A 431 -36.27 -0.16 -15.91
N ALA A 432 -34.95 -0.08 -15.80
CA ALA A 432 -34.00 -0.15 -16.91
C ALA A 432 -32.97 -1.26 -16.63
N CYS A 433 -33.24 -2.45 -17.17
CA CYS A 433 -32.36 -3.61 -17.04
C CYS A 433 -31.71 -3.98 -18.36
N ASP A 434 -30.52 -4.59 -18.28
CA ASP A 434 -29.76 -5.06 -19.43
C ASP A 434 -29.16 -6.46 -19.19
N THR A 435 -28.57 -7.04 -20.24
CA THR A 435 -27.78 -8.27 -20.17
C THR A 435 -26.29 -7.95 -20.10
N LEU A 436 -25.65 -8.27 -18.98
CA LEU A 436 -24.21 -8.05 -18.82
C LEU A 436 -23.44 -9.23 -19.42
N THR A 437 -22.49 -8.93 -20.31
CA THR A 437 -21.48 -9.90 -20.75
C THR A 437 -20.17 -9.63 -20.01
N LEU A 438 -19.79 -10.55 -19.12
CA LEU A 438 -18.61 -10.43 -18.24
C LEU A 438 -17.50 -11.36 -18.74
N ARG A 439 -16.27 -10.86 -18.75
CA ARG A 439 -15.10 -11.58 -19.29
C ARG A 439 -13.96 -11.76 -18.29
N ARG A 440 -14.10 -11.15 -17.11
CA ARG A 440 -13.15 -11.23 -16.01
C ARG A 440 -13.72 -10.67 -14.71
N LYS A 441 -13.14 -11.07 -13.59
CA LYS A 441 -13.54 -10.69 -12.23
C LYS A 441 -12.68 -9.60 -11.57
N TYR A 442 -11.55 -9.25 -12.19
CA TYR A 442 -10.61 -8.27 -11.65
C TYR A 442 -10.05 -7.32 -12.73
N LEU A 443 -9.53 -6.16 -12.30
CA LEU A 443 -8.88 -5.20 -13.20
C LEU A 443 -7.55 -5.75 -13.76
N LEU A 444 -7.23 -5.37 -14.99
CA LEU A 444 -6.01 -5.79 -15.66
C LEU A 444 -4.88 -4.77 -15.41
N PHE A 445 -3.82 -5.18 -14.72
CA PHE A 445 -2.68 -4.32 -14.42
C PHE A 445 -1.66 -4.21 -15.55
N GLY A 446 -0.94 -3.09 -15.58
CA GLY A 446 0.04 -2.78 -16.63
C GLY A 446 1.16 -3.83 -16.79
N ALA A 447 1.59 -4.46 -15.69
CA ALA A 447 2.60 -5.52 -15.73
C ALA A 447 2.19 -6.69 -16.66
N MET A 448 0.88 -6.95 -16.78
CA MET A 448 0.34 -8.02 -17.61
C MET A 448 0.56 -7.80 -19.10
N TYR A 449 0.68 -6.55 -19.57
CA TYR A 449 0.91 -6.27 -20.99
C TYR A 449 2.20 -6.92 -21.49
N SER A 450 3.25 -6.95 -20.65
CA SER A 450 4.52 -7.62 -20.99
C SER A 450 4.37 -9.12 -21.25
N PHE A 451 3.41 -9.79 -20.59
CA PHE A 451 3.11 -11.20 -20.83
C PHE A 451 2.25 -11.38 -22.08
N MET A 452 1.37 -10.42 -22.37
CA MET A 452 0.53 -10.48 -23.57
C MET A 452 1.32 -10.32 -24.87
N ASP A 453 2.49 -9.68 -24.85
CA ASP A 453 3.40 -9.66 -26.01
C ASP A 453 3.81 -11.08 -26.45
N ASN A 454 3.84 -12.04 -25.51
CA ASN A 454 4.27 -13.40 -25.79
C ASN A 454 3.25 -14.20 -26.59
N ILE A 455 1.98 -13.78 -26.57
CA ILE A 455 0.92 -14.39 -27.39
C ILE A 455 0.73 -13.72 -28.75
N LEU A 456 1.40 -12.61 -29.06
CA LEU A 456 1.35 -12.02 -30.40
C LEU A 456 2.12 -12.90 -31.40
N ASP A 457 1.60 -12.97 -32.62
CA ASP A 457 2.15 -13.72 -33.76
C ASP A 457 2.28 -15.24 -33.55
N LEU A 458 1.55 -15.80 -32.60
CA LEU A 458 1.42 -17.25 -32.46
C LEU A 458 0.62 -17.81 -33.63
N LYS A 459 1.20 -18.78 -34.32
CA LYS A 459 0.56 -19.47 -35.44
C LYS A 459 -0.09 -20.74 -34.92
N VAL A 460 -1.40 -20.87 -35.15
CA VAL A 460 -2.09 -22.15 -34.99
C VAL A 460 -1.91 -22.95 -36.27
N GLN A 461 -1.30 -24.13 -36.14
CA GLN A 461 -0.97 -25.00 -37.25
C GLN A 461 -1.61 -26.38 -37.09
N ALA A 462 -2.05 -26.95 -38.21
CA ALA A 462 -2.58 -28.30 -38.27
C ALA A 462 -1.87 -29.14 -39.35
N SER A 463 -1.72 -30.44 -39.12
CA SER A 463 -0.97 -31.35 -39.99
C SER A 463 -1.43 -32.80 -39.84
N ASN A 464 -1.25 -33.61 -40.88
CA ASN A 464 -1.35 -35.08 -40.82
C ASN A 464 0.02 -35.78 -40.76
N SER A 465 1.12 -35.00 -40.75
CA SER A 465 2.48 -35.46 -40.51
C SER A 465 2.97 -35.02 -39.14
N SER A 466 3.53 -35.95 -38.36
CA SER A 466 4.14 -35.70 -37.04
C SER A 466 5.32 -34.72 -37.09
N SER A 467 5.96 -34.59 -38.25
CA SER A 467 7.04 -33.63 -38.47
C SER A 467 6.57 -32.19 -38.73
N PHE A 468 5.25 -31.97 -38.86
CA PHE A 468 4.65 -30.71 -39.31
C PHE A 468 5.20 -30.19 -40.66
N ARG A 469 5.78 -31.08 -41.49
CA ARG A 469 6.19 -30.77 -42.86
C ARG A 469 4.94 -30.38 -43.67
N ASN A 470 4.95 -29.19 -44.25
CA ASN A 470 3.80 -28.57 -44.95
C ASN A 470 2.57 -28.37 -44.06
N ALA A 471 2.76 -28.10 -42.76
CA ALA A 471 1.64 -27.76 -41.88
C ALA A 471 0.88 -26.53 -42.40
N LYS A 472 -0.45 -26.60 -42.31
CA LYS A 472 -1.33 -25.49 -42.68
C LYS A 472 -1.39 -24.52 -41.51
N VAL A 473 -1.08 -23.25 -41.74
CA VAL A 473 -1.35 -22.18 -40.77
C VAL A 473 -2.82 -21.81 -40.91
N LEU A 474 -3.60 -22.03 -39.86
CA LEU A 474 -5.04 -21.77 -39.83
C LEU A 474 -5.37 -20.43 -39.19
N TYR A 475 -4.55 -19.97 -38.24
CA TYR A 475 -4.74 -18.71 -37.55
C TYR A 475 -3.41 -18.11 -37.12
N THR A 476 -3.34 -16.78 -37.01
CA THR A 476 -2.24 -16.06 -36.37
C THR A 476 -2.83 -15.04 -35.42
N THR A 477 -2.44 -15.08 -34.16
CA THR A 477 -2.85 -14.12 -33.13
C THR A 477 -2.29 -12.73 -33.42
N LYS A 478 -3.12 -11.69 -33.25
CA LYS A 478 -2.75 -10.30 -33.58
C LYS A 478 -3.07 -9.28 -32.49
N ASP A 479 -3.97 -9.63 -31.57
CA ASP A 479 -4.52 -8.68 -30.61
C ASP A 479 -4.11 -9.02 -29.18
N TYR A 480 -3.94 -7.97 -28.38
CA TYR A 480 -3.86 -8.10 -26.94
C TYR A 480 -5.20 -8.59 -26.38
N LEU A 481 -5.15 -9.65 -25.59
CA LEU A 481 -6.36 -10.27 -25.08
C LEU A 481 -6.80 -9.66 -23.75
N ARG A 482 -8.04 -9.16 -23.76
CA ARG A 482 -8.78 -8.80 -22.56
C ARG A 482 -9.71 -9.93 -22.09
N SER A 483 -9.43 -11.18 -22.43
CA SER A 483 -10.06 -12.39 -21.87
C SER A 483 -9.21 -13.60 -22.27
N ALA A 484 -9.71 -14.82 -22.05
CA ALA A 484 -9.24 -15.95 -22.84
C ALA A 484 -9.48 -15.68 -24.34
N GLY A 485 -8.64 -16.29 -25.18
CA GLY A 485 -8.78 -16.22 -26.63
C GLY A 485 -9.65 -17.35 -27.15
N GLU A 486 -10.44 -17.07 -28.18
CA GLU A 486 -11.28 -18.05 -28.86
C GLU A 486 -11.03 -17.96 -30.36
N ILE A 487 -10.84 -19.11 -31.01
CA ILE A 487 -10.60 -19.23 -32.46
C ILE A 487 -11.62 -20.21 -33.00
N HIS A 488 -12.40 -19.77 -33.99
CA HIS A 488 -13.36 -20.60 -34.71
C HIS A 488 -12.83 -20.96 -36.10
N PHE A 489 -13.10 -22.18 -36.53
CA PHE A 489 -12.68 -22.72 -37.81
C PHE A 489 -13.90 -23.18 -38.60
N GLU A 490 -14.19 -22.48 -39.69
CA GLU A 490 -15.23 -22.90 -40.65
C GLU A 490 -14.62 -23.82 -41.72
N ASP A 491 -15.31 -24.90 -42.05
CA ASP A 491 -15.02 -25.80 -43.18
C ASP A 491 -13.56 -26.30 -43.28
N GLN A 492 -12.93 -26.59 -42.13
CA GLN A 492 -11.56 -27.13 -42.13
C GLN A 492 -11.53 -28.66 -42.21
N PRO A 493 -10.60 -29.25 -43.01
CA PRO A 493 -10.37 -30.69 -42.99
C PRO A 493 -9.97 -31.19 -41.61
N ALA A 494 -10.27 -32.46 -41.32
CA ALA A 494 -9.77 -33.11 -40.12
C ALA A 494 -8.24 -33.29 -40.17
N TYR A 495 -7.57 -32.99 -39.06
CA TYR A 495 -6.12 -33.13 -38.90
C TYR A 495 -5.79 -33.93 -37.64
N ARG A 496 -4.71 -34.71 -37.69
CA ARG A 496 -4.24 -35.52 -36.54
C ARG A 496 -3.41 -34.70 -35.54
N TYR A 497 -2.61 -33.76 -36.03
CA TYR A 497 -1.68 -32.98 -35.24
C TYR A 497 -2.07 -31.51 -35.26
N TRP A 498 -2.14 -30.89 -34.08
CA TRP A 498 -2.42 -29.47 -33.91
C TRP A 498 -1.40 -28.84 -32.98
N ARG A 499 -0.96 -27.61 -33.25
CA ARG A 499 -0.02 -26.87 -32.38
C ARG A 499 -0.18 -25.36 -32.44
N PHE A 500 0.20 -24.71 -31.35
CA PHE A 500 0.64 -23.32 -31.35
C PHE A 500 2.14 -23.28 -31.60
N TYR A 501 2.58 -22.38 -32.48
CA TYR A 501 3.99 -22.27 -32.89
C TYR A 501 4.40 -20.81 -33.00
N LYS A 502 5.57 -20.48 -32.45
CA LYS A 502 6.20 -19.17 -32.59
C LYS A 502 7.52 -19.29 -33.34
N SER A 503 7.59 -18.62 -34.48
CA SER A 503 8.86 -18.37 -35.18
C SER A 503 8.83 -16.96 -35.71
N THR A 504 9.56 -16.09 -35.01
CA THR A 504 9.75 -14.69 -35.36
C THR A 504 11.22 -14.46 -35.73
N PRO A 505 11.51 -13.70 -36.80
CA PRO A 505 12.89 -13.42 -37.23
C PRO A 505 13.73 -12.74 -36.14
N ASN A 506 13.10 -11.93 -35.29
CA ASN A 506 13.76 -11.17 -34.23
C ASN A 506 13.83 -11.92 -32.88
N GLY A 507 13.33 -13.17 -32.83
CA GLY A 507 13.11 -13.87 -31.57
C GLY A 507 11.88 -13.36 -30.84
N GLY A 508 11.48 -14.07 -29.78
CA GLY A 508 10.36 -13.68 -28.94
C GLY A 508 10.01 -14.80 -27.97
N ASN A 509 9.72 -14.43 -26.72
CA ASN A 509 9.30 -15.38 -25.71
C ASN A 509 7.94 -15.98 -26.12
N PHE A 510 7.77 -17.28 -25.86
CA PHE A 510 6.50 -17.98 -26.06
C PHE A 510 6.07 -18.54 -24.70
N ASN A 511 4.97 -18.01 -24.18
CA ASN A 511 4.27 -18.62 -23.07
C ASN A 511 2.79 -18.78 -23.39
N ILE A 512 2.18 -19.80 -22.80
CA ILE A 512 0.75 -20.06 -22.87
C ILE A 512 0.34 -20.88 -21.65
N ALA A 513 -0.78 -20.51 -21.04
CA ALA A 513 -1.27 -21.13 -19.82
C ALA A 513 -2.13 -22.36 -20.14
N GLU A 514 -3.11 -22.23 -21.03
CA GLU A 514 -3.99 -23.35 -21.37
C GLU A 514 -4.36 -23.35 -22.85
N ILE A 515 -4.55 -24.54 -23.42
CA ILE A 515 -5.05 -24.76 -24.77
C ILE A 515 -6.10 -25.87 -24.74
N MET A 516 -7.29 -25.58 -25.27
CA MET A 516 -8.41 -26.51 -25.34
C MET A 516 -8.93 -26.60 -26.77
N PHE A 517 -9.05 -27.83 -27.28
CA PHE A 517 -9.55 -28.12 -28.62
C PHE A 517 -10.97 -28.68 -28.52
N PHE A 518 -11.89 -28.19 -29.35
CA PHE A 518 -13.29 -28.61 -29.36
C PHE A 518 -13.65 -29.14 -30.75
N GLU A 519 -14.12 -30.39 -30.78
CA GLU A 519 -14.80 -30.96 -31.94
C GLU A 519 -16.15 -30.28 -32.17
N PRO A 520 -16.73 -30.35 -33.38
CA PRO A 520 -18.03 -29.77 -33.69
C PRO A 520 -19.10 -30.14 -32.67
N ASP A 521 -19.89 -29.14 -32.25
CA ASP A 521 -20.99 -29.27 -31.28
C ASP A 521 -20.58 -29.76 -29.86
N SER A 522 -19.28 -29.91 -29.58
CA SER A 522 -18.81 -30.35 -28.26
C SER A 522 -18.72 -29.19 -27.27
N ILE A 523 -19.33 -29.36 -26.10
CA ILE A 523 -19.16 -28.46 -24.95
C ILE A 523 -17.95 -28.81 -24.07
N ARG A 524 -17.26 -29.92 -24.36
CA ARG A 524 -16.08 -30.37 -23.62
C ARG A 524 -14.86 -30.43 -24.53
N PRO A 525 -13.67 -30.09 -24.01
CA PRO A 525 -12.43 -30.23 -24.77
C PRO A 525 -12.10 -31.70 -25.06
N THR A 526 -11.56 -31.93 -26.25
CA THR A 526 -10.98 -33.21 -26.69
C THR A 526 -9.47 -33.20 -26.45
N TYR A 527 -8.95 -34.30 -25.92
CA TYR A 527 -7.54 -34.44 -25.55
C TYR A 527 -6.83 -35.52 -26.36
N GLY A 528 -5.58 -35.24 -26.73
CA GLY A 528 -4.65 -36.18 -27.34
C GLY A 528 -3.37 -36.34 -26.52
N LYS A 529 -2.34 -36.95 -27.09
CA LYS A 529 -1.01 -36.98 -26.50
C LYS A 529 -0.36 -35.60 -26.64
N ILE A 530 0.07 -35.02 -25.53
CA ILE A 530 0.81 -33.74 -25.50
C ILE A 530 2.14 -33.91 -26.25
N ILE A 531 2.41 -32.97 -27.16
CA ILE A 531 3.62 -32.89 -27.98
C ILE A 531 4.11 -31.44 -28.03
N GLY A 532 5.42 -31.23 -28.15
CA GLY A 532 5.97 -29.88 -28.15
C GLY A 532 7.47 -29.85 -27.94
N THR A 533 7.99 -28.64 -27.76
CA THR A 533 9.37 -28.40 -27.34
C THR A 533 9.60 -28.96 -25.94
N GLU A 534 10.73 -29.65 -25.75
CA GLU A 534 11.14 -30.18 -24.44
C GLU A 534 11.84 -29.11 -23.59
N GLY A 535 11.61 -29.16 -22.27
CA GLY A 535 12.19 -28.25 -21.30
C GLY A 535 11.41 -26.95 -21.14
N SER A 536 11.98 -26.04 -20.36
CA SER A 536 11.39 -24.74 -20.01
C SER A 536 12.48 -23.70 -19.78
N TYR A 537 12.10 -22.43 -19.75
CA TYR A 537 13.01 -21.35 -19.40
C TYR A 537 13.63 -21.59 -18.01
N TYR A 538 14.97 -21.53 -17.93
CA TYR A 538 15.75 -21.89 -16.74
C TYR A 538 15.54 -23.32 -16.18
N ASN A 539 15.05 -24.28 -16.98
CA ASN A 539 14.83 -25.67 -16.57
C ASN A 539 13.93 -25.82 -15.33
N ARG A 540 12.88 -25.00 -15.24
CA ARG A 540 11.87 -25.10 -14.19
C ARG A 540 10.93 -26.27 -14.46
N GLU A 541 10.90 -27.23 -13.54
CA GLU A 541 10.24 -28.53 -13.73
C GLU A 541 8.74 -28.44 -14.02
N LYS A 542 8.05 -27.41 -13.49
CA LYS A 542 6.60 -27.23 -13.62
C LYS A 542 6.16 -26.32 -14.79
N GLU A 543 7.10 -25.78 -15.56
CA GLU A 543 6.81 -24.82 -16.64
C GLU A 543 7.03 -25.44 -18.03
N GLY A 544 7.00 -26.78 -18.12
CA GLY A 544 7.13 -27.55 -19.37
C GLY A 544 5.85 -27.53 -20.21
N LYS A 545 5.89 -28.20 -21.37
CA LYS A 545 4.77 -28.23 -22.34
C LYS A 545 3.47 -28.81 -21.76
N GLU A 546 3.58 -29.62 -20.71
CA GLU A 546 2.47 -30.22 -19.97
C GLU A 546 1.62 -29.15 -19.26
N ALA A 547 2.23 -28.04 -18.83
CA ALA A 547 1.56 -26.91 -18.19
C ALA A 547 0.77 -26.01 -19.16
N ALA A 548 0.58 -26.44 -20.41
CA ALA A 548 -0.36 -25.82 -21.35
C ALA A 548 -1.70 -26.58 -21.44
N PHE A 549 -1.83 -27.65 -20.66
CA PHE A 549 -2.94 -28.61 -20.71
C PHE A 549 -3.25 -29.22 -19.32
N ASP A 550 -2.85 -28.57 -18.23
CA ASP A 550 -3.01 -29.08 -16.87
C ASP A 550 -4.28 -28.55 -16.18
N HIS A 551 -5.07 -27.74 -16.88
CA HIS A 551 -6.30 -27.10 -16.41
C HIS A 551 -6.09 -26.06 -15.32
N ASP A 552 -4.91 -25.44 -15.25
CA ASP A 552 -4.61 -24.35 -14.33
C ASP A 552 -4.14 -23.10 -15.09
N ALA A 553 -4.96 -22.05 -15.16
CA ALA A 553 -4.58 -20.83 -15.87
C ALA A 553 -3.46 -20.02 -15.17
N LEU A 554 -3.01 -20.44 -13.98
CA LEU A 554 -1.87 -19.86 -13.25
C LEU A 554 -0.56 -20.61 -13.50
N THR A 555 -0.60 -21.83 -14.05
CA THR A 555 0.58 -22.49 -14.61
C THR A 555 0.70 -22.11 -16.08
N PHE A 556 1.88 -22.32 -16.66
CA PHE A 556 2.10 -22.04 -18.08
C PHE A 556 3.33 -22.79 -18.60
N PHE A 557 3.27 -23.13 -19.88
CA PHE A 557 4.47 -23.46 -20.63
C PHE A 557 5.32 -22.20 -20.82
N ASP A 558 6.55 -22.19 -20.32
CA ASP A 558 7.53 -21.11 -20.57
C ASP A 558 8.65 -21.63 -21.47
N ALA A 559 8.57 -21.31 -22.76
CA ALA A 559 9.39 -21.99 -23.74
C ALA A 559 10.91 -21.72 -23.55
N PRO A 560 11.77 -22.76 -23.66
CA PRO A 560 13.19 -22.65 -23.32
C PRO A 560 14.02 -21.82 -24.31
N TRP A 561 13.57 -21.72 -25.57
CA TRP A 561 14.35 -21.09 -26.64
C TRP A 561 13.77 -19.74 -27.06
N GLN A 562 14.57 -18.92 -27.75
CA GLN A 562 14.11 -17.62 -28.26
C GLN A 562 13.39 -17.74 -29.63
N LYS A 563 13.44 -18.90 -30.28
CA LYS A 563 12.87 -19.18 -31.61
C LYS A 563 12.44 -20.65 -31.71
N GLU A 564 11.54 -20.93 -32.64
CA GLU A 564 11.12 -22.29 -33.04
C GLU A 564 10.46 -23.12 -31.92
N ASN A 565 9.77 -22.46 -30.98
CA ASN A 565 9.04 -23.14 -29.92
C ASN A 565 7.61 -23.46 -30.33
N TRP A 566 7.10 -24.57 -29.83
CA TRP A 566 5.73 -24.98 -30.06
C TRP A 566 5.22 -25.94 -28.99
N VAL A 567 3.90 -26.00 -28.86
CA VAL A 567 3.18 -26.94 -28.01
C VAL A 567 1.85 -27.30 -28.66
N GLY A 568 1.39 -28.53 -28.49
CA GLY A 568 0.25 -29.06 -29.21
C GLY A 568 -0.14 -30.48 -28.82
N MET A 569 -0.97 -31.10 -29.63
CA MET A 569 -1.49 -32.45 -29.42
C MET A 569 -1.40 -33.34 -30.66
N ASP A 570 -1.12 -34.63 -30.42
CA ASP A 570 -1.37 -35.75 -31.34
C ASP A 570 -2.64 -36.47 -30.91
N PHE A 571 -3.72 -36.36 -31.70
CA PHE A 571 -5.00 -37.02 -31.42
C PHE A 571 -5.04 -38.49 -31.80
N GLY A 572 -3.95 -39.06 -32.34
CA GLY A 572 -3.85 -40.45 -32.79
C GLY A 572 -4.54 -40.72 -34.13
N LYS A 573 -5.60 -39.97 -34.45
CA LYS A 573 -6.34 -39.98 -35.72
C LYS A 573 -6.68 -38.55 -36.16
N PRO A 574 -6.95 -38.30 -37.44
CA PRO A 574 -7.51 -37.02 -37.87
C PRO A 574 -8.86 -36.75 -37.19
N ILE A 575 -9.01 -35.59 -36.56
CA ILE A 575 -10.27 -35.13 -35.97
C ILE A 575 -10.65 -33.74 -36.52
N PRO A 576 -11.95 -33.45 -36.69
CA PRO A 576 -12.42 -32.11 -36.99
C PRO A 576 -12.35 -31.26 -35.71
N ILE A 577 -11.74 -30.08 -35.79
CA ILE A 577 -11.75 -29.09 -34.70
C ILE A 577 -12.53 -27.88 -35.22
N GLU A 578 -13.62 -27.55 -34.54
CA GLU A 578 -14.41 -26.34 -34.81
C GLU A 578 -13.84 -25.15 -34.06
N LYS A 579 -13.38 -25.38 -32.82
CA LYS A 579 -13.00 -24.30 -31.92
C LYS A 579 -11.75 -24.61 -31.11
N ILE A 580 -10.94 -23.58 -30.89
CA ILE A 580 -9.87 -23.59 -29.89
C ILE A 580 -10.12 -22.46 -28.90
N ILE A 581 -10.07 -22.78 -27.61
CA ILE A 581 -9.99 -21.80 -26.53
C ILE A 581 -8.58 -21.86 -25.96
N TYR A 582 -7.97 -20.71 -25.69
CA TYR A 582 -6.64 -20.65 -25.10
C TYR A 582 -6.51 -19.52 -24.08
N TYR A 583 -5.69 -19.74 -23.06
CA TYR A 583 -5.38 -18.76 -22.02
C TYR A 583 -3.92 -18.34 -22.16
N PRO A 584 -3.62 -17.03 -22.31
CA PRO A 584 -2.26 -16.54 -22.15
C PRO A 584 -1.81 -16.73 -20.70
N ARG A 585 -0.49 -16.65 -20.43
CA ARG A 585 -0.01 -16.42 -19.07
C ARG A 585 -0.72 -15.21 -18.49
N SER A 586 -1.48 -15.42 -17.44
CA SER A 586 -2.39 -14.41 -16.89
C SER A 586 -2.30 -14.33 -15.36
N ASP A 587 -3.13 -13.47 -14.79
CA ASP A 587 -3.35 -13.31 -13.36
C ASP A 587 -4.46 -14.24 -12.82
N GLY A 588 -5.00 -15.15 -13.64
CA GLY A 588 -6.07 -16.08 -13.25
C GLY A 588 -7.41 -15.39 -12.99
N ASN A 589 -7.62 -14.19 -13.56
CA ASN A 589 -8.83 -13.39 -13.34
C ASN A 589 -9.77 -13.36 -14.54
N PHE A 590 -9.50 -14.16 -15.58
CA PHE A 590 -10.41 -14.31 -16.72
C PHE A 590 -11.59 -15.19 -16.30
N ILE A 591 -12.66 -15.22 -17.10
CA ILE A 591 -13.65 -16.29 -16.92
C ILE A 591 -13.00 -17.59 -17.38
N GLU A 592 -12.93 -18.56 -16.48
CA GLU A 592 -12.33 -19.87 -16.71
C GLU A 592 -13.42 -20.94 -16.85
N LEU A 593 -13.26 -21.82 -17.84
CA LEU A 593 -14.23 -22.87 -18.12
C LEU A 593 -14.34 -23.86 -16.97
N GLY A 594 -15.57 -24.19 -16.58
CA GLY A 594 -15.87 -25.11 -15.50
C GLY A 594 -15.98 -24.45 -14.12
N ASP A 595 -15.53 -23.20 -13.96
CA ASP A 595 -15.65 -22.49 -12.69
C ASP A 595 -17.09 -21.98 -12.47
N GLU A 596 -17.56 -21.99 -11.22
CA GLU A 596 -18.86 -21.44 -10.83
C GLU A 596 -18.68 -19.99 -10.39
N TYR A 597 -19.46 -19.10 -10.99
CA TYR A 597 -19.45 -17.68 -10.69
C TYR A 597 -20.78 -17.20 -10.14
N GLU A 598 -20.75 -16.19 -9.27
CA GLU A 598 -21.93 -15.51 -8.76
C GLU A 598 -21.83 -14.00 -8.98
N LEU A 599 -22.77 -13.44 -9.74
CA LEU A 599 -22.87 -11.99 -9.89
C LEU A 599 -23.73 -11.44 -8.75
N VAL A 600 -23.19 -10.46 -8.02
CA VAL A 600 -23.93 -9.71 -7.00
C VAL A 600 -23.96 -8.23 -7.35
N TYR A 601 -24.95 -7.52 -6.81
CA TYR A 601 -25.05 -6.06 -6.90
C TYR A 601 -25.38 -5.46 -5.53
N TRP A 602 -24.94 -4.22 -5.30
CA TRP A 602 -25.21 -3.54 -4.03
C TRP A 602 -26.62 -2.93 -4.03
N HIS A 603 -27.43 -3.27 -3.03
CA HIS A 603 -28.76 -2.68 -2.85
C HIS A 603 -29.17 -2.66 -1.38
N GLY A 604 -29.65 -1.50 -0.91
CA GLY A 604 -30.03 -1.31 0.48
C GLY A 604 -28.80 -1.35 1.40
N ASP A 605 -28.73 -2.39 2.22
CA ASP A 605 -27.71 -2.60 3.25
C ASP A 605 -26.64 -3.64 2.88
N GLY A 606 -26.67 -4.20 1.67
CA GLY A 606 -25.64 -5.16 1.27
C GLY A 606 -25.72 -5.71 -0.15
N TRP A 607 -24.92 -6.75 -0.38
CA TRP A 607 -24.85 -7.47 -1.64
C TRP A 607 -26.07 -8.37 -1.85
N GLN A 608 -26.68 -8.27 -3.03
CA GLN A 608 -27.80 -9.09 -3.47
C GLN A 608 -27.38 -9.93 -4.68
N SER A 609 -27.74 -11.21 -4.69
CA SER A 609 -27.38 -12.14 -5.78
C SER A 609 -28.28 -11.94 -7.00
N LEU A 610 -27.67 -11.93 -8.20
CA LEU A 610 -28.34 -12.06 -9.50
C LEU A 610 -28.28 -13.50 -10.03
N GLY A 611 -27.80 -14.43 -9.22
CA GLY A 611 -27.71 -15.85 -9.55
C GLY A 611 -26.29 -16.33 -9.79
N LYS A 612 -26.19 -17.64 -9.98
CA LYS A 612 -24.93 -18.37 -10.19
C LYS A 612 -24.91 -19.02 -11.57
N GLN A 613 -23.73 -19.10 -12.18
CA GLN A 613 -23.52 -19.77 -13.45
C GLN A 613 -22.18 -20.50 -13.46
N THR A 614 -22.16 -21.73 -13.96
CA THR A 614 -20.92 -22.42 -14.35
C THR A 614 -20.51 -21.95 -15.74
N ALA A 615 -19.28 -21.49 -15.90
CA ALA A 615 -18.77 -21.02 -17.17
C ALA A 615 -18.60 -22.18 -18.16
N ASN A 616 -19.38 -22.15 -19.25
CA ASN A 616 -19.23 -23.05 -20.40
C ASN A 616 -18.64 -22.33 -21.62
N ASP A 617 -18.30 -21.05 -21.45
CA ASP A 617 -17.72 -20.18 -22.46
C ASP A 617 -16.71 -19.22 -21.78
N ILE A 618 -15.91 -18.50 -22.57
CA ILE A 618 -14.94 -17.50 -22.11
C ILE A 618 -15.60 -16.20 -21.59
N SER A 619 -16.93 -16.21 -21.47
CA SER A 619 -17.72 -15.11 -20.96
C SER A 619 -18.99 -15.61 -20.26
N LEU A 620 -19.50 -14.82 -19.33
CA LEU A 620 -20.76 -15.07 -18.63
C LEU A 620 -21.80 -14.04 -19.06
N LYS A 621 -23.06 -14.47 -19.21
CA LYS A 621 -24.18 -13.59 -19.57
C LYS A 621 -25.23 -13.60 -18.48
N PHE A 622 -25.37 -12.48 -17.77
CA PHE A 622 -26.40 -12.30 -16.75
C PHE A 622 -27.49 -11.37 -17.28
N ALA A 623 -28.71 -11.85 -17.40
CA ALA A 623 -29.86 -11.06 -17.84
C ALA A 623 -30.52 -10.30 -16.67
N ASN A 624 -31.39 -9.34 -17.00
CA ASN A 624 -32.18 -8.57 -16.02
C ASN A 624 -31.34 -7.84 -14.95
N CYS A 625 -30.13 -7.41 -15.30
CA CYS A 625 -29.25 -6.67 -14.39
C CYS A 625 -29.68 -5.20 -14.35
N PRO A 626 -29.95 -4.62 -13.17
CA PRO A 626 -30.41 -3.24 -13.07
C PRO A 626 -29.32 -2.25 -13.48
N SER A 627 -29.70 -1.20 -14.22
CA SER A 627 -28.78 -0.11 -14.55
C SER A 627 -28.43 0.72 -13.30
N ASN A 628 -27.37 1.53 -13.39
CA ASN A 628 -26.88 2.38 -12.29
C ASN A 628 -26.54 1.63 -10.98
N ALA A 629 -26.31 0.32 -11.05
CA ALA A 629 -25.90 -0.52 -9.93
C ALA A 629 -24.37 -0.67 -9.84
N LEU A 630 -23.89 -0.93 -8.63
CA LEU A 630 -22.52 -1.38 -8.37
C LEU A 630 -22.52 -2.91 -8.30
N PHE A 631 -21.70 -3.55 -9.11
CA PHE A 631 -21.62 -5.00 -9.24
C PHE A 631 -20.31 -5.56 -8.68
N LEU A 632 -20.31 -6.84 -8.33
CA LEU A 632 -19.13 -7.64 -8.01
C LEU A 632 -19.37 -9.06 -8.55
N LEU A 633 -18.35 -9.63 -9.21
CA LEU A 633 -18.41 -10.99 -9.72
C LEU A 633 -17.54 -11.89 -8.84
N HIS A 634 -18.17 -12.79 -8.11
CA HIS A 634 -17.48 -13.80 -7.32
C HIS A 634 -17.12 -15.02 -8.16
N ASP A 635 -15.90 -15.51 -8.01
CA ASP A 635 -15.52 -16.87 -8.40
C ASP A 635 -15.69 -17.77 -7.17
N ARG A 636 -16.66 -18.67 -7.24
CA ARG A 636 -16.99 -19.60 -6.13
C ARG A 636 -16.13 -20.86 -6.17
N THR A 637 -15.29 -21.03 -7.20
CA THR A 637 -14.37 -22.15 -7.31
C THR A 637 -12.99 -21.80 -6.76
N LYS A 638 -12.40 -20.67 -7.18
CA LYS A 638 -10.99 -20.35 -6.84
C LYS A 638 -10.66 -18.85 -6.86
N GLY A 639 -9.43 -18.54 -6.42
CA GLY A 639 -8.89 -17.18 -6.40
C GLY A 639 -9.47 -16.32 -5.27
N LYS A 640 -8.89 -15.12 -5.11
CA LYS A 640 -9.32 -14.12 -4.11
C LYS A 640 -9.43 -12.71 -4.69
N GLU A 641 -8.92 -12.50 -5.90
CA GLU A 641 -8.91 -11.19 -6.55
C GLU A 641 -10.24 -10.96 -7.28
N GLU A 642 -11.06 -10.09 -6.71
CA GLU A 642 -12.38 -9.72 -7.22
C GLU A 642 -12.56 -8.22 -7.00
N ARG A 643 -13.15 -7.52 -7.98
CA ARG A 643 -13.27 -6.07 -7.92
C ARG A 643 -14.67 -5.59 -8.25
N ILE A 644 -15.09 -4.56 -7.53
CA ILE A 644 -16.34 -3.87 -7.83
C ILE A 644 -16.25 -3.14 -9.17
N PHE A 645 -17.37 -3.10 -9.88
CA PHE A 645 -17.47 -2.40 -11.16
C PHE A 645 -18.86 -1.84 -11.39
N THR A 646 -18.94 -0.80 -12.21
CA THR A 646 -20.19 -0.42 -12.89
C THR A 646 -20.15 -0.92 -14.33
N TYR A 647 -21.29 -0.98 -14.99
CA TYR A 647 -21.37 -1.37 -16.41
C TYR A 647 -21.85 -0.19 -17.25
N ASP A 648 -21.07 0.20 -18.26
CA ASP A 648 -21.36 1.34 -19.14
C ASP A 648 -21.02 0.97 -20.60
N GLY A 649 -22.02 1.03 -21.49
CA GLY A 649 -21.86 0.77 -22.93
C GLY A 649 -21.11 -0.55 -23.24
N ASP A 650 -21.61 -1.67 -22.72
CA ASP A 650 -21.03 -3.02 -22.84
C ASP A 650 -19.64 -3.20 -22.22
N LYS A 651 -19.26 -2.35 -21.27
CA LYS A 651 -17.93 -2.40 -20.64
C LYS A 651 -18.03 -2.40 -19.12
N GLN A 652 -17.24 -3.30 -18.51
CA GLN A 652 -16.91 -3.26 -17.09
C GLN A 652 -16.01 -2.05 -16.82
N VAL A 653 -16.46 -1.15 -15.95
CA VAL A 653 -15.70 0.00 -15.43
C VAL A 653 -15.36 -0.28 -13.98
N TRP A 654 -14.08 -0.57 -13.72
CA TRP A 654 -13.58 -0.97 -12.41
C TRP A 654 -13.47 0.20 -11.44
N TRP A 655 -13.75 -0.04 -10.16
CA TRP A 655 -13.69 0.95 -9.10
C TRP A 655 -12.99 0.44 -7.89
#